data_AF-A0A9D6YL67-F1
#
_entry.id   AF-A0A9D6YL67-F1
#
_cell.length_a   1.000
_cell.length_b   1.000
_cell.length_c   1.000
_cell.angle_alpha   90.00
_cell.angle_beta   90.00
_cell.angle_gamma   90.00
#
_symmetry.space_group_name_H-M   'P 1'
#
loop_
_entity.id
_entity.type
_entity.pdbx_description
1 polymer ?
#
loop_
_entity_poly.entity_id
_entity_poly.type
_entity_poly.pdbx_seq_one_letter_code
_entity_poly.pdbx_strand_id
1 'polypeptide(L)'
;MRIIQLVIFNIFFICSLAFSQSEKKLVVEAEKYINSSNFQSALSVYLKLQGLHSENPDYNFNVGFCYLNSPTEKHKSIPFFERAIKDTNSTSDVFPFVYYYLAQAYHFSSRFDDAIKMYEKFSSYLSLDEEGIMLRKEVVQKINQCKFGKVLAETPTKVEITPLRSVNSRYADYAPVISADESVLIFTSRREGSTGGFFDEKGEYYEDIYIAKNVDWQWGKPEKLDSLPIDNSSPKIVNSKKLDLNINSPSHEGSIALSSDGQKLFIYKHEDIYVSTLSGNKWGAPIKLNSNINYKKSRQPSISISADEKTVYFSSDRKDGFGGLDIWKSEKQTDGDWGQAVNLGSTINTPYDEDSPFIQADGKTLYFSSKGHNGMGAYDIFKSSFENTGWTTPKNLGYPVNTAGDDIYFVINAKGDHAYFASMRDGTIGNMDIYILLFPGVSVPVTEIKGIVLGGDSLRPMQACIKIIDKETGKEVMNCTSNSATGEYLLIFPPNKKYLFNVTAPGYKPHEEEVYIPDQKSFYQLYQQIKFVPVTANGQTVGQEVGMQNAFFDIDKALHTDTEMAVKLKKELAAQPPVNSIIGVEPDESTLNKGKLYSEYLTRVEKVESQQATADSPKSQEPNTVNETNKIDYFISSDSLAKIIKVEPTVMASIINRPPDEVISILKSPLQTAAIASKFSSEKSKELPLEVKEKVVALPTDSVVIVSKSQTKTTATGTTTSGSHTAGTTTVSAVSEAASSTVISTTSTTASGTISTVTTISINNILFDYDNSSLKSEFTSELDKAVDFLKSVNKKAKIEVSGYTDSKGSDEYNLTLSKQRANSVSAYLVSKGISKSRIKTIGYGKSKPVAANENQDGSDNPHGRAKNRRTEIVIVQ
;
A
#
# COMPACT_ATOMS: atom_id res chain seq x y z
N MET A 1 5.15 20.02 -26.88
CA MET A 1 5.17 18.71 -27.60
C MET A 1 4.48 18.71 -28.98
N ARG A 2 3.14 18.85 -29.12
CA ARG A 2 2.46 18.80 -30.45
C ARG A 2 3.09 19.70 -31.52
N ILE A 3 3.48 20.92 -31.14
CA ILE A 3 4.13 21.89 -32.04
C ILE A 3 5.47 21.36 -32.57
N ILE A 4 6.38 20.91 -31.70
CA ILE A 4 7.67 20.30 -32.10
C ILE A 4 7.47 19.10 -33.02
N GLN A 5 6.50 18.25 -32.72
CA GLN A 5 6.16 17.10 -33.57
C GLN A 5 5.59 17.52 -34.93
N LEU A 6 4.77 18.58 -35.00
CA LEU A 6 4.27 19.15 -36.26
C LEU A 6 5.37 19.81 -37.11
N VAL A 7 6.34 20.49 -36.49
CA VAL A 7 7.49 21.07 -37.20
C VAL A 7 8.35 19.96 -37.80
N ILE A 8 8.69 18.95 -37.01
CA ILE A 8 9.43 17.77 -37.47
C ILE A 8 8.69 17.03 -38.60
N PHE A 9 7.36 16.94 -38.53
CA PHE A 9 6.53 16.32 -39.58
C PHE A 9 6.64 17.02 -40.95
N ASN A 10 7.03 18.30 -40.99
CA ASN A 10 7.27 19.02 -42.25
C ASN A 10 8.73 18.97 -42.73
N ILE A 11 9.68 18.58 -41.87
CA ILE A 11 11.13 18.55 -42.17
C ILE A 11 11.57 17.25 -42.86
N PHE A 12 10.81 16.16 -42.74
CA PHE A 12 11.14 14.86 -43.38
C PHE A 12 11.03 14.83 -44.92
N PHE A 13 10.77 15.95 -45.59
CA PHE A 13 10.79 16.03 -47.05
C PHE A 13 12.10 16.67 -47.56
N ILE A 14 12.78 15.93 -48.45
CA ILE A 14 14.00 16.30 -49.20
C ILE A 14 15.32 15.97 -48.49
N CYS A 15 15.79 14.73 -48.67
CA CYS A 15 17.22 14.45 -48.75
C CYS A 15 17.56 13.79 -50.09
N SER A 16 17.92 14.62 -51.08
CA SER A 16 18.35 14.16 -52.40
C SER A 16 19.83 14.44 -52.61
N LEU A 17 20.69 13.44 -52.38
CA LEU A 17 21.98 13.25 -53.06
C LEU A 17 22.55 11.83 -52.77
N ALA A 18 23.31 11.27 -53.71
CA ALA A 18 24.22 10.11 -53.63
C ALA A 18 23.82 8.74 -53.01
N PHE A 19 22.69 8.56 -52.33
CA PHE A 19 22.36 7.27 -51.70
C PHE A 19 22.05 6.12 -52.68
N SER A 20 22.40 4.90 -52.26
CA SER A 20 22.08 3.67 -53.01
C SER A 20 20.56 3.41 -53.06
N GLN A 21 20.08 2.69 -54.09
CA GLN A 21 18.63 2.41 -54.21
C GLN A 21 18.11 1.51 -53.06
N SER A 22 18.97 0.72 -52.44
CA SER A 22 18.71 -0.07 -51.23
C SER A 22 18.55 0.81 -49.99
N GLU A 23 19.43 1.78 -49.81
CA GLU A 23 19.47 2.66 -48.65
C GLU A 23 18.27 3.62 -48.61
N LYS A 24 17.89 4.20 -49.77
CA LYS A 24 16.66 5.00 -49.88
C LYS A 24 15.40 4.23 -49.48
N LYS A 25 15.35 2.91 -49.74
CA LYS A 25 14.23 2.06 -49.31
C LYS A 25 14.21 1.88 -47.79
N LEU A 26 15.38 1.66 -47.17
CA LEU A 26 15.50 1.54 -45.71
C LEU A 26 15.12 2.85 -45.00
N VAL A 27 15.49 4.01 -45.53
CA VAL A 27 15.06 5.32 -44.97
C VAL A 27 13.54 5.44 -44.99
N VAL A 28 12.89 5.24 -46.15
CA VAL A 28 11.43 5.31 -46.29
C VAL A 28 10.70 4.28 -45.40
N GLU A 29 11.28 3.10 -45.22
CA GLU A 29 10.77 2.07 -44.30
C GLU A 29 10.87 2.52 -42.82
N ALA A 30 12.00 3.09 -42.42
CA ALA A 30 12.21 3.59 -41.06
C ALA A 30 11.32 4.81 -40.74
N GLU A 31 11.21 5.75 -41.66
CA GLU A 31 10.30 6.91 -41.56
C GLU A 31 8.84 6.48 -41.44
N LYS A 32 8.40 5.46 -42.19
CA LYS A 32 7.06 4.89 -42.03
C LYS A 32 6.82 4.40 -40.60
N TYR A 33 7.80 3.73 -39.99
CA TYR A 33 7.71 3.28 -38.60
C TYR A 33 7.72 4.44 -37.59
N ILE A 34 8.53 5.48 -37.79
CA ILE A 34 8.48 6.71 -36.97
C ILE A 34 7.11 7.38 -37.06
N ASN A 35 6.55 7.50 -38.26
CA ASN A 35 5.24 8.12 -38.50
C ASN A 35 4.09 7.32 -37.86
N SER A 36 4.27 6.00 -37.66
CA SER A 36 3.34 5.17 -36.88
C SER A 36 3.74 5.03 -35.39
N SER A 37 4.66 5.86 -34.88
CA SER A 37 5.21 5.76 -33.50
C SER A 37 5.79 4.39 -33.12
N ASN A 38 6.13 3.55 -34.09
CA ASN A 38 6.69 2.21 -33.87
C ASN A 38 8.22 2.30 -33.77
N PHE A 39 8.68 2.89 -32.67
CA PHE A 39 10.10 3.20 -32.46
C PHE A 39 10.99 1.96 -32.44
N GLN A 40 10.48 0.79 -32.02
CA GLN A 40 11.25 -0.45 -32.01
C GLN A 40 11.56 -0.96 -33.43
N SER A 41 10.59 -0.87 -34.33
CA SER A 41 10.81 -1.25 -35.74
C SER A 41 11.67 -0.21 -36.45
N ALA A 42 11.44 1.09 -36.19
CA ALA A 42 12.28 2.17 -36.70
C ALA A 42 13.75 2.01 -36.26
N LEU A 43 14.00 1.75 -34.97
CA LEU A 43 15.33 1.49 -34.41
C LEU A 43 16.04 0.36 -35.15
N SER A 44 15.33 -0.74 -35.39
CA SER A 44 15.86 -1.92 -36.07
C SER A 44 16.29 -1.65 -37.52
N VAL A 45 15.73 -0.64 -38.17
CA VAL A 45 16.12 -0.20 -39.52
C VAL A 45 17.20 0.88 -39.45
N TYR A 46 17.07 1.86 -38.56
CA TYR A 46 18.05 2.94 -38.38
C TYR A 46 19.41 2.43 -37.87
N LEU A 47 19.46 1.36 -37.06
CA LEU A 47 20.72 0.72 -36.68
C LEU A 47 21.45 0.09 -37.88
N LYS A 48 20.72 -0.37 -38.92
CA LYS A 48 21.35 -0.85 -40.17
C LYS A 48 21.93 0.32 -40.98
N LEU A 49 21.19 1.43 -41.08
CA LEU A 49 21.65 2.66 -41.74
C LEU A 49 22.87 3.26 -41.04
N GLN A 50 22.83 3.36 -39.70
CA GLN A 50 23.96 3.82 -38.88
C GLN A 50 25.15 2.86 -38.97
N GLY A 51 24.93 1.55 -39.12
CA GLY A 51 25.99 0.57 -39.39
C GLY A 51 26.68 0.73 -40.74
N LEU A 52 25.99 1.28 -41.76
CA LEU A 52 26.59 1.61 -43.06
C LEU A 52 27.36 2.94 -43.02
N HIS A 53 26.85 3.93 -42.29
CA HIS A 53 27.42 5.28 -42.20
C HIS A 53 27.47 5.76 -40.74
N SER A 54 28.50 5.32 -39.99
CA SER A 54 28.57 5.50 -38.53
C SER A 54 28.56 6.94 -38.04
N GLU A 55 29.12 7.86 -38.84
CA GLU A 55 29.24 9.28 -38.53
C GLU A 55 28.13 10.14 -39.17
N ASN A 56 27.15 9.54 -39.88
CA ASN A 56 26.05 10.32 -40.46
C ASN A 56 25.19 10.94 -39.34
N PRO A 57 25.01 12.28 -39.30
CA PRO A 57 24.34 12.94 -38.19
C PRO A 57 22.85 12.61 -38.13
N ASP A 58 22.17 12.45 -39.27
CA ASP A 58 20.74 12.14 -39.32
C ASP A 58 20.45 10.71 -38.86
N TYR A 59 21.31 9.73 -39.20
CA TYR A 59 21.17 8.35 -38.72
C TYR A 59 21.46 8.24 -37.23
N ASN A 60 22.49 8.93 -36.72
CA ASN A 60 22.74 9.00 -35.29
C ASN A 60 21.59 9.71 -34.55
N PHE A 61 21.06 10.82 -35.09
CA PHE A 61 19.89 11.48 -34.52
C PHE A 61 18.68 10.52 -34.44
N ASN A 62 18.35 9.84 -35.53
CA ASN A 62 17.18 8.96 -35.57
C ASN A 62 17.34 7.72 -34.68
N VAL A 63 18.54 7.13 -34.59
CA VAL A 63 18.83 6.06 -33.60
C VAL A 63 18.67 6.59 -32.17
N GLY A 64 19.22 7.77 -31.86
CA GLY A 64 19.07 8.42 -30.56
C GLY A 64 17.60 8.70 -30.23
N PHE A 65 16.83 9.21 -31.19
CA PHE A 65 15.40 9.50 -31.05
C PHE A 65 14.58 8.23 -30.82
N CYS A 66 14.87 7.14 -31.53
CA CYS A 66 14.24 5.84 -31.26
C CYS A 66 14.56 5.32 -29.86
N TYR A 67 15.81 5.40 -29.42
CA TYR A 67 16.19 5.00 -28.05
C TYR A 67 15.53 5.87 -26.98
N LEU A 68 15.44 7.19 -27.17
CA LEU A 68 14.81 8.10 -26.20
C LEU A 68 13.31 7.83 -26.04
N ASN A 69 12.65 7.34 -27.09
CA ASN A 69 11.26 6.86 -27.06
C ASN A 69 11.13 5.35 -26.76
N SER A 70 12.23 4.65 -26.50
CA SER A 70 12.19 3.25 -26.04
C SER A 70 11.69 3.20 -24.59
N PRO A 71 10.85 2.22 -24.22
CA PRO A 71 10.44 1.98 -22.83
C PRO A 71 11.59 1.89 -21.82
N THR A 72 12.63 1.11 -22.14
CA THR A 72 13.67 0.69 -21.19
C THR A 72 15.09 1.11 -21.58
N GLU A 73 15.28 1.59 -22.82
CA GLU A 73 16.62 1.85 -23.38
C GLU A 73 16.95 3.35 -23.55
N LYS A 74 16.21 4.25 -22.88
CA LYS A 74 16.36 5.71 -23.00
C LYS A 74 17.79 6.20 -22.80
N HIS A 75 18.51 5.64 -21.83
CA HIS A 75 19.91 5.95 -21.55
C HIS A 75 20.85 5.72 -22.76
N LYS A 76 20.51 4.79 -23.67
CA LYS A 76 21.30 4.50 -24.87
C LYS A 76 21.23 5.61 -25.92
N SER A 77 20.29 6.55 -25.82
CA SER A 77 20.14 7.66 -26.78
C SER A 77 21.30 8.65 -26.78
N ILE A 78 21.84 8.96 -25.59
CA ILE A 78 22.89 9.96 -25.36
C ILE A 78 24.08 9.82 -26.32
N PRO A 79 24.79 8.67 -26.41
CA PRO A 79 25.99 8.55 -27.25
C PRO A 79 25.72 8.69 -28.75
N PHE A 80 24.49 8.52 -29.23
CA PHE A 80 24.14 8.78 -30.63
C PHE A 80 23.86 10.26 -30.87
N PHE A 81 23.10 10.92 -29.99
CA PHE A 81 22.93 12.37 -30.04
C PHE A 81 24.27 13.13 -29.88
N GLU A 82 25.15 12.69 -28.97
CA GLU A 82 26.52 13.22 -28.80
C GLU A 82 27.39 13.05 -30.07
N ARG A 83 27.14 12.04 -30.92
CA ARG A 83 27.78 11.92 -32.24
C ARG A 83 27.15 12.85 -33.27
N ALA A 84 25.82 12.94 -33.30
CA ALA A 84 25.09 13.77 -34.25
C ALA A 84 25.45 15.27 -34.18
N ILE A 85 25.85 15.77 -33.00
CA ILE A 85 26.32 17.17 -32.82
C ILE A 85 27.80 17.41 -33.18
N LYS A 86 28.59 16.37 -33.52
CA LYS A 86 30.03 16.55 -33.83
C LYS A 86 30.28 17.27 -35.15
N ASP A 87 29.42 17.04 -36.15
CA ASP A 87 29.49 17.78 -37.41
C ASP A 87 28.69 19.08 -37.30
N THR A 88 29.35 20.12 -36.79
CA THR A 88 28.75 21.45 -36.64
C THR A 88 28.53 22.19 -37.97
N ASN A 89 28.96 21.61 -39.10
CA ASN A 89 28.77 22.16 -40.44
C ASN A 89 27.62 21.48 -41.20
N SER A 90 26.93 20.52 -40.58
CA SER A 90 25.77 19.86 -41.17
C SER A 90 24.68 20.88 -41.52
N THR A 91 24.26 20.87 -42.79
CA THR A 91 23.14 21.68 -43.30
C THR A 91 21.78 20.97 -43.11
N SER A 92 21.71 19.96 -42.25
CA SER A 92 20.45 19.24 -41.96
C SER A 92 19.54 20.11 -41.10
N ASP A 93 18.29 20.28 -41.54
CA ASP A 93 17.23 20.99 -40.81
C ASP A 93 16.90 20.36 -39.45
N VAL A 94 17.35 19.11 -39.22
CA VAL A 94 17.24 18.39 -37.94
C VAL A 94 18.23 18.93 -36.89
N PHE A 95 19.33 19.57 -37.31
CA PHE A 95 20.46 19.94 -36.44
C PHE A 95 20.08 20.74 -35.17
N PRO A 96 19.15 21.71 -35.19
CA PRO A 96 18.69 22.38 -33.96
C PRO A 96 18.02 21.42 -32.97
N PHE A 97 17.20 20.48 -33.45
CA PHE A 97 16.43 19.57 -32.60
C PHE A 97 17.31 18.54 -31.90
N VAL A 98 18.49 18.20 -32.44
CA VAL A 98 19.46 17.32 -31.76
C VAL A 98 19.79 17.84 -30.35
N TYR A 99 19.96 19.16 -30.19
CA TYR A 99 20.20 19.78 -28.87
C TYR A 99 19.01 19.60 -27.93
N TYR A 100 17.77 19.77 -28.40
CA TYR A 100 16.57 19.62 -27.57
C TYR A 100 16.36 18.17 -27.09
N TYR A 101 16.58 17.18 -27.95
CA TYR A 101 16.45 15.76 -27.57
C TYR A 101 17.64 15.26 -26.74
N LEU A 102 18.85 15.75 -27.00
CA LEU A 102 20.01 15.50 -26.11
C LEU A 102 19.79 16.12 -24.72
N ALA A 103 19.21 17.32 -24.66
CA ALA A 103 18.85 17.96 -23.39
C ALA A 103 17.86 17.11 -22.59
N GLN A 104 16.82 16.57 -23.23
CA GLN A 104 15.88 15.64 -22.60
C GLN A 104 16.56 14.35 -22.12
N ALA A 105 17.45 13.76 -22.92
CA ALA A 105 18.17 12.55 -22.56
C ALA A 105 19.08 12.76 -21.34
N TYR A 106 19.77 13.91 -21.29
CA TYR A 106 20.54 14.34 -20.12
C TYR A 106 19.65 14.64 -18.91
N HIS A 107 18.51 15.32 -19.10
CA HIS A 107 17.56 15.65 -18.04
C HIS A 107 17.04 14.38 -17.39
N PHE A 108 16.52 13.42 -18.19
CA PHE A 108 16.06 12.11 -17.72
C PHE A 108 17.15 11.37 -16.92
N SER A 109 18.40 11.39 -17.42
CA SER A 109 19.56 10.77 -16.77
C SER A 109 20.14 11.61 -15.61
N SER A 110 19.40 12.59 -15.09
CA SER A 110 19.80 13.53 -14.01
C SER A 110 21.10 14.32 -14.25
N ARG A 111 21.59 14.40 -15.50
CA ARG A 111 22.73 15.25 -15.92
C ARG A 111 22.26 16.70 -16.13
N PHE A 112 21.74 17.31 -15.07
CA PHE A 112 21.01 18.59 -15.14
C PHE A 112 21.82 19.75 -15.74
N ASP A 113 23.11 19.88 -15.46
CA ASP A 113 23.94 20.96 -16.03
C ASP A 113 24.18 20.79 -17.54
N ASP A 114 24.38 19.55 -17.99
CA ASP A 114 24.48 19.25 -19.42
C ASP A 114 23.14 19.49 -20.12
N ALA A 115 22.03 19.12 -19.48
CA ALA A 115 20.67 19.38 -19.98
C ALA A 115 20.41 20.88 -20.15
N ILE A 116 20.70 21.70 -19.12
CA ILE A 116 20.55 23.16 -19.18
C ILE A 116 21.37 23.74 -20.34
N LYS A 117 22.65 23.35 -20.47
CA LYS A 117 23.53 23.80 -21.54
C LYS A 117 22.98 23.47 -22.94
N MET A 118 22.41 22.28 -23.12
CA MET A 118 21.81 21.87 -24.40
C MET A 118 20.47 22.57 -24.66
N TYR A 119 19.65 22.82 -23.64
CA TYR A 119 18.42 23.61 -23.76
C TYR A 119 18.70 25.08 -24.12
N GLU A 120 19.69 25.71 -23.49
CA GLU A 120 20.15 27.06 -23.83
C GLU A 120 20.68 27.13 -25.26
N LYS A 121 21.44 26.11 -25.68
CA LYS A 121 21.92 25.98 -27.06
C LYS A 121 20.76 25.83 -28.06
N PHE A 122 19.76 25.00 -27.79
CA PHE A 122 18.55 24.91 -28.62
C PHE A 122 17.79 26.24 -28.70
N SER A 123 17.61 26.93 -27.56
CA SER A 123 16.96 28.24 -27.52
C SER A 123 17.63 29.27 -28.44
N SER A 124 18.96 29.20 -28.62
CA SER A 124 19.68 30.10 -29.55
C SER A 124 19.31 29.93 -31.04
N TYR A 125 18.71 28.79 -31.43
CA TYR A 125 18.25 28.53 -32.80
C TYR A 125 16.77 28.88 -33.04
N LEU A 126 15.99 29.09 -31.98
CA LEU A 126 14.56 29.41 -32.13
C LEU A 126 14.37 30.79 -32.77
N SER A 127 13.28 30.96 -33.49
CA SER A 127 12.83 32.23 -34.09
C SER A 127 12.17 33.16 -33.06
N LEU A 128 11.78 34.36 -33.49
CA LEU A 128 11.04 35.35 -32.68
C LEU A 128 9.57 35.50 -33.11
N ASP A 129 9.08 34.60 -33.96
CA ASP A 129 7.65 34.44 -34.24
C ASP A 129 6.92 33.74 -33.08
N GLU A 130 5.61 33.58 -33.23
CA GLU A 130 4.74 32.98 -32.21
C GLU A 130 5.16 31.54 -31.84
N GLU A 131 5.58 30.74 -32.81
CA GLU A 131 6.03 29.35 -32.62
C GLU A 131 7.35 29.32 -31.83
N GLY A 132 8.36 30.08 -32.28
CA GLY A 132 9.62 30.22 -31.57
C GLY A 132 9.47 30.75 -30.14
N ILE A 133 8.55 31.69 -29.90
CA ILE A 133 8.21 32.20 -28.56
C ILE A 133 7.57 31.10 -27.69
N MET A 134 6.65 30.30 -28.24
CA MET A 134 6.02 29.20 -27.50
C MET A 134 7.03 28.09 -27.16
N LEU A 135 7.92 27.76 -28.09
CA LEU A 135 9.03 26.82 -27.85
C LEU A 135 10.00 27.33 -26.78
N ARG A 136 10.35 28.62 -26.76
CA ARG A 136 11.16 29.21 -25.68
C ARG A 136 10.52 29.05 -24.30
N LYS A 137 9.20 29.20 -24.18
CA LYS A 137 8.49 29.01 -22.90
C LYS A 137 8.64 27.55 -22.41
N GLU A 138 8.45 26.57 -23.29
CA GLU A 138 8.64 25.15 -22.97
C GLU A 138 10.09 24.87 -22.53
N VAL A 139 11.07 25.42 -23.24
CA VAL A 139 12.50 25.27 -22.92
C VAL A 139 12.87 25.94 -21.59
N VAL A 140 12.32 27.12 -21.28
CA VAL A 140 12.53 27.79 -19.98
C VAL A 140 11.92 26.97 -18.83
N GLN A 141 10.75 26.35 -19.03
CA GLN A 141 10.16 25.42 -18.06
C GLN A 141 11.09 24.23 -17.82
N LYS A 142 11.64 23.61 -18.88
CA LYS A 142 12.61 22.50 -18.76
C LYS A 142 13.91 22.89 -18.05
N ILE A 143 14.45 24.08 -18.34
CA ILE A 143 15.62 24.63 -17.62
C ILE A 143 15.30 24.84 -16.13
N ASN A 144 14.11 25.33 -15.79
CA ASN A 144 13.70 25.52 -14.39
C ASN A 144 13.51 24.18 -13.67
N GLN A 145 12.96 23.16 -14.34
CA GLN A 145 12.88 21.79 -13.82
C GLN A 145 14.26 21.21 -13.54
N CYS A 146 15.22 21.38 -14.47
CA CYS A 146 16.62 20.97 -14.23
C CYS A 146 17.23 21.69 -13.02
N LYS A 147 17.04 23.01 -12.91
CA LYS A 147 17.55 23.81 -11.77
C LYS A 147 16.95 23.36 -10.43
N PHE A 148 15.65 23.06 -10.39
CA PHE A 148 14.98 22.58 -9.19
C PHE A 148 15.38 21.13 -8.85
N GLY A 149 15.53 20.27 -9.86
CA GLY A 149 16.06 18.90 -9.71
C GLY A 149 17.44 18.84 -9.08
N LYS A 150 18.34 19.78 -9.43
CA LYS A 150 19.64 19.92 -8.74
C LYS A 150 19.46 20.17 -7.24
N VAL A 151 18.61 21.13 -6.86
CA VAL A 151 18.36 21.48 -5.45
C VAL A 151 17.77 20.28 -4.70
N LEU A 152 16.82 19.55 -5.29
CA LEU A 152 16.25 18.34 -4.68
C LEU A 152 17.28 17.21 -4.53
N ALA A 153 18.15 17.01 -5.52
CA ALA A 153 19.21 16.00 -5.47
C ALA A 153 20.31 16.32 -4.43
N GLU A 154 20.56 17.61 -4.16
CA GLU A 154 21.47 18.06 -3.09
C GLU A 154 20.88 17.85 -1.68
N THR A 155 19.55 17.85 -1.53
CA THR A 155 18.86 17.62 -0.24
C THR A 155 17.83 16.49 -0.32
N PRO A 156 18.25 15.21 -0.46
CA PRO A 156 17.34 14.10 -0.66
C PRO A 156 16.43 13.85 0.55
N THR A 157 15.15 13.59 0.25
CA THR A 157 14.14 13.13 1.21
C THR A 157 14.57 11.77 1.78
N LYS A 158 14.52 11.62 3.11
CA LYS A 158 14.88 10.38 3.80
C LYS A 158 13.74 9.36 3.73
N VAL A 159 13.76 8.54 2.70
CA VAL A 159 12.79 7.46 2.44
C VAL A 159 13.49 6.23 1.89
N GLU A 160 12.82 5.09 1.96
CA GLU A 160 13.22 3.85 1.28
C GLU A 160 12.25 3.59 0.12
N ILE A 161 12.78 3.29 -1.07
CA ILE A 161 12.01 3.04 -2.29
C ILE A 161 12.46 1.71 -2.90
N THR A 162 11.51 0.79 -3.10
CA THR A 162 11.78 -0.57 -3.58
C THR A 162 10.85 -0.91 -4.75
N PRO A 163 11.36 -1.34 -5.92
CA PRO A 163 10.53 -1.78 -7.04
C PRO A 163 9.77 -3.05 -6.67
N LEU A 164 8.47 -3.11 -6.99
CA LEU A 164 7.62 -4.23 -6.61
C LEU A 164 7.76 -5.41 -7.58
N ARG A 165 8.93 -6.07 -7.54
CA ARG A 165 9.37 -7.08 -8.52
C ARG A 165 8.48 -8.33 -8.64
N SER A 166 7.65 -8.66 -7.65
CA SER A 166 6.68 -9.76 -7.75
C SER A 166 5.44 -9.38 -8.55
N VAL A 167 5.18 -8.08 -8.72
CA VAL A 167 4.03 -7.52 -9.43
C VAL A 167 4.41 -7.03 -10.82
N ASN A 168 5.52 -6.27 -10.93
CA ASN A 168 6.00 -5.69 -12.18
C ASN A 168 6.40 -6.74 -13.22
N SER A 169 6.27 -6.37 -14.49
CA SER A 169 6.57 -7.18 -15.66
C SER A 169 7.58 -6.44 -16.56
N ARG A 170 7.80 -6.92 -17.79
CA ARG A 170 8.57 -6.21 -18.83
C ARG A 170 7.75 -5.14 -19.58
N TYR A 171 6.49 -4.95 -19.20
CA TYR A 171 5.54 -4.03 -19.82
C TYR A 171 5.22 -2.89 -18.84
N ALA A 172 4.41 -1.92 -19.26
CA ALA A 172 3.94 -0.88 -18.34
C ALA A 172 3.01 -1.49 -17.28
N ASP A 173 3.34 -1.26 -16.00
CA ASP A 173 2.57 -1.60 -14.82
C ASP A 173 2.42 -0.35 -13.94
N TYR A 174 1.18 0.12 -13.73
CA TYR A 174 0.89 1.44 -13.16
C TYR A 174 -0.54 1.53 -12.61
N ALA A 175 -0.92 2.75 -12.19
CA ALA A 175 -2.17 3.02 -11.49
C ALA A 175 -2.46 2.03 -10.33
N PRO A 176 -1.51 1.84 -9.39
CA PRO A 176 -1.72 1.00 -8.22
C PRO A 176 -2.80 1.62 -7.32
N VAL A 177 -3.72 0.80 -6.86
CA VAL A 177 -4.72 1.13 -5.84
C VAL A 177 -4.72 0.03 -4.78
N ILE A 178 -4.70 0.42 -3.50
CA ILE A 178 -4.61 -0.51 -2.38
C ILE A 178 -5.86 -0.44 -1.50
N SER A 179 -6.20 -1.53 -0.82
CA SER A 179 -7.05 -1.44 0.36
C SER A 179 -6.32 -0.63 1.44
N ALA A 180 -7.05 0.04 2.32
CA ALA A 180 -6.42 0.91 3.32
C ALA A 180 -5.49 0.16 4.29
N ASP A 181 -5.69 -1.17 4.38
CA ASP A 181 -4.95 -2.12 5.19
C ASP A 181 -3.89 -2.93 4.44
N GLU A 182 -3.62 -2.60 3.17
CA GLU A 182 -2.64 -3.25 2.29
C GLU A 182 -2.85 -4.77 2.05
N SER A 183 -4.02 -5.34 2.35
CA SER A 183 -4.34 -6.75 2.05
C SER A 183 -4.47 -7.04 0.54
N VAL A 184 -4.85 -6.03 -0.25
CA VAL A 184 -5.07 -6.13 -1.70
C VAL A 184 -4.43 -4.95 -2.42
N LEU A 185 -3.77 -5.24 -3.55
CA LEU A 185 -3.28 -4.29 -4.55
C LEU A 185 -3.97 -4.62 -5.88
N ILE A 186 -4.65 -3.65 -6.46
CA ILE A 186 -5.18 -3.73 -7.83
C ILE A 186 -4.40 -2.72 -8.66
N PHE A 187 -4.08 -3.05 -9.90
CA PHE A 187 -3.26 -2.20 -10.77
C PHE A 187 -3.54 -2.44 -12.24
N THR A 188 -3.13 -1.50 -13.09
CA THR A 188 -3.29 -1.55 -14.55
C THR A 188 -2.01 -2.09 -15.19
N SER A 189 -2.16 -2.94 -16.20
CA SER A 189 -1.02 -3.52 -16.91
C SER A 189 -1.25 -3.68 -18.41
N ARG A 190 -0.19 -3.41 -19.18
CA ARG A 190 -0.10 -3.70 -20.63
C ARG A 190 0.66 -5.01 -20.90
N ARG A 191 0.53 -6.01 -20.01
CA ARG A 191 1.28 -7.27 -20.09
C ARG A 191 0.72 -8.25 -21.12
N GLU A 192 1.60 -9.13 -21.60
CA GLU A 192 1.21 -10.28 -22.41
C GLU A 192 0.12 -11.11 -21.72
N GLY A 193 -0.95 -11.42 -22.46
CA GLY A 193 -2.16 -12.05 -21.93
C GLY A 193 -3.33 -11.09 -21.69
N SER A 194 -3.20 -9.78 -21.99
CA SER A 194 -4.32 -8.83 -21.98
C SER A 194 -5.55 -9.33 -22.77
N THR A 195 -6.73 -8.88 -22.36
CA THR A 195 -8.01 -9.41 -22.87
C THR A 195 -8.20 -9.14 -24.36
N GLY A 196 -8.60 -10.18 -25.10
CA GLY A 196 -8.66 -10.15 -26.56
C GLY A 196 -7.30 -10.27 -27.29
N GLY A 197 -6.17 -10.06 -26.60
CA GLY A 197 -4.83 -10.11 -27.20
C GLY A 197 -4.58 -9.01 -28.23
N PHE A 198 -5.29 -7.89 -28.13
CA PHE A 198 -5.16 -6.76 -29.05
C PHE A 198 -4.00 -5.83 -28.66
N PHE A 199 -3.53 -5.09 -29.66
CA PHE A 199 -2.44 -4.14 -29.56
C PHE A 199 -2.91 -2.76 -30.02
N ASP A 200 -2.38 -1.70 -29.41
CA ASP A 200 -2.59 -0.32 -29.84
C ASP A 200 -1.72 0.06 -31.05
N GLU A 201 -1.84 1.30 -31.52
CA GLU A 201 -1.10 1.83 -32.67
C GLU A 201 0.43 1.80 -32.49
N LYS A 202 0.91 1.74 -31.24
CA LYS A 202 2.34 1.65 -30.89
C LYS A 202 2.84 0.20 -30.82
N GLY A 203 1.93 -0.78 -30.86
CA GLY A 203 2.24 -2.20 -30.68
C GLY A 203 2.33 -2.62 -29.21
N GLU A 204 1.80 -1.83 -28.27
CA GLU A 204 1.65 -2.26 -26.87
C GLU A 204 0.32 -3.01 -26.69
N TYR A 205 0.25 -4.00 -25.79
CA TYR A 205 -1.02 -4.65 -25.47
C TYR A 205 -2.01 -3.63 -24.87
N TYR A 206 -3.29 -3.87 -25.12
CA TYR A 206 -4.36 -3.17 -24.42
C TYR A 206 -4.27 -3.35 -22.89
N GLU A 207 -4.85 -2.38 -22.18
CA GLU A 207 -4.77 -2.26 -20.72
C GLU A 207 -5.78 -3.18 -20.06
N ASP A 208 -5.30 -4.09 -19.21
CA ASP A 208 -6.11 -4.95 -18.35
C ASP A 208 -5.83 -4.60 -16.88
N ILE A 209 -6.83 -4.79 -16.03
CA ILE A 209 -6.75 -4.69 -14.57
C ILE A 209 -6.36 -6.04 -13.96
N TYR A 210 -5.35 -6.01 -13.09
CA TYR A 210 -4.81 -7.15 -12.35
C TYR A 210 -4.92 -6.93 -10.83
N ILE A 211 -4.94 -8.03 -10.09
CA ILE A 211 -4.99 -8.06 -8.62
C ILE A 211 -3.84 -8.90 -8.06
N ALA A 212 -3.18 -8.39 -7.02
CA ALA A 212 -2.28 -9.13 -6.17
C ALA A 212 -2.81 -9.08 -4.73
N LYS A 213 -2.59 -10.17 -3.98
CA LYS A 213 -2.91 -10.25 -2.55
C LYS A 213 -1.64 -10.17 -1.73
N ASN A 214 -1.68 -9.45 -0.63
CA ASN A 214 -0.60 -9.43 0.34
C ASN A 214 -0.81 -10.60 1.32
N VAL A 215 0.24 -11.40 1.50
CA VAL A 215 0.30 -12.44 2.53
C VAL A 215 1.63 -12.27 3.22
N ASP A 216 1.58 -12.02 4.52
CA ASP A 216 2.75 -11.98 5.40
C ASP A 216 3.83 -10.98 4.92
N TRP A 217 3.37 -9.79 4.51
CA TRP A 217 4.15 -8.70 3.90
C TRP A 217 4.77 -9.03 2.55
N GLN A 218 4.25 -10.04 1.85
CA GLN A 218 4.69 -10.44 0.51
C GLN A 218 3.51 -10.37 -0.47
N TRP A 219 3.68 -9.54 -1.50
CA TRP A 219 2.75 -9.45 -2.62
C TRP A 219 2.87 -10.70 -3.49
N GLY A 220 1.79 -11.50 -3.50
CA GLY A 220 1.67 -12.70 -4.32
C GLY A 220 1.63 -12.41 -5.83
N LYS A 221 1.69 -13.47 -6.64
CA LYS A 221 1.64 -13.37 -8.09
C LYS A 221 0.35 -12.65 -8.54
N PRO A 222 0.43 -11.66 -9.44
CA PRO A 222 -0.75 -11.03 -10.01
C PRO A 222 -1.63 -11.99 -10.81
N GLU A 223 -2.93 -11.88 -10.59
CA GLU A 223 -4.01 -12.56 -11.33
C GLU A 223 -4.83 -11.51 -12.09
N LYS A 224 -5.41 -11.88 -13.23
CA LYS A 224 -6.29 -10.97 -13.97
C LYS A 224 -7.59 -10.77 -13.17
N LEU A 225 -8.06 -9.53 -13.09
CA LEU A 225 -9.28 -9.22 -12.35
C LEU A 225 -10.55 -9.50 -13.17
N ASP A 226 -10.92 -10.77 -13.24
CA ASP A 226 -12.17 -11.19 -13.88
C ASP A 226 -13.39 -11.02 -12.96
N SER A 227 -14.48 -10.52 -13.52
CA SER A 227 -15.83 -10.59 -12.93
C SER A 227 -16.51 -11.92 -13.26
N LEU A 228 -17.75 -12.10 -12.77
CA LEU A 228 -18.59 -13.28 -12.97
C LEU A 228 -18.44 -13.96 -14.36
N PRO A 229 -18.17 -15.28 -14.42
CA PRO A 229 -18.42 -16.05 -15.63
C PRO A 229 -19.88 -15.89 -16.02
N ILE A 230 -20.14 -15.51 -17.28
CA ILE A 230 -21.50 -15.46 -17.81
C ILE A 230 -22.03 -16.90 -17.79
N ASP A 231 -23.10 -17.13 -17.02
CA ASP A 231 -23.76 -18.42 -16.98
C ASP A 231 -24.19 -18.84 -18.39
N ASN A 232 -23.72 -20.01 -18.83
CA ASN A 232 -24.03 -20.57 -20.14
C ASN A 232 -25.51 -20.98 -20.29
N SER A 233 -26.30 -20.97 -19.20
CA SER A 233 -27.76 -21.07 -19.25
C SER A 233 -28.45 -19.79 -19.76
N SER A 234 -27.78 -18.63 -19.65
CA SER A 234 -28.28 -17.39 -20.24
C SER A 234 -28.25 -17.49 -21.76
N PRO A 235 -29.35 -17.13 -22.46
CA PRO A 235 -29.47 -17.39 -23.90
C PRO A 235 -28.30 -16.77 -24.68
N LYS A 236 -27.82 -17.53 -25.69
CA LYS A 236 -26.83 -17.04 -26.67
C LYS A 236 -27.46 -15.93 -27.51
N ILE A 237 -27.53 -14.71 -26.98
CA ILE A 237 -27.87 -13.52 -27.74
C ILE A 237 -26.69 -13.21 -28.67
N VAL A 238 -26.81 -13.71 -29.90
CA VAL A 238 -25.96 -13.35 -31.02
C VAL A 238 -26.30 -11.91 -31.41
N ASN A 239 -25.36 -10.99 -31.16
CA ASN A 239 -25.16 -9.67 -31.78
C ASN A 239 -24.47 -8.72 -30.79
N SER A 240 -23.15 -8.55 -30.95
CA SER A 240 -22.25 -7.43 -30.55
C SER A 240 -22.38 -6.69 -29.19
N LYS A 241 -23.34 -7.00 -28.32
CA LYS A 241 -23.66 -6.22 -27.10
C LYS A 241 -23.32 -6.93 -25.79
N LYS A 242 -22.59 -8.06 -25.87
CA LYS A 242 -22.30 -8.97 -24.73
C LYS A 242 -20.96 -8.69 -24.04
N LEU A 243 -20.25 -7.62 -24.40
CA LEU A 243 -18.84 -7.43 -24.07
C LEU A 243 -18.56 -6.55 -22.83
N ASP A 244 -19.53 -5.71 -22.41
CA ASP A 244 -19.34 -4.70 -21.35
C ASP A 244 -19.83 -5.13 -19.96
N LEU A 245 -20.12 -6.41 -19.74
CA LEU A 245 -20.48 -6.92 -18.40
C LEU A 245 -19.26 -7.22 -17.53
N ASN A 246 -18.06 -7.25 -18.11
CA ASN A 246 -16.84 -7.58 -17.41
C ASN A 246 -15.99 -6.36 -17.03
N ILE A 247 -15.18 -6.50 -15.97
CA ILE A 247 -14.12 -5.54 -15.61
C ILE A 247 -13.17 -5.40 -16.79
N ASN A 248 -12.50 -6.49 -17.17
CA ASN A 248 -11.65 -6.53 -18.35
C ASN A 248 -12.46 -6.94 -19.57
N SER A 249 -12.23 -6.27 -20.69
CA SER A 249 -12.82 -6.55 -22.00
C SER A 249 -11.75 -6.43 -23.10
N PRO A 250 -12.03 -6.78 -24.36
CA PRO A 250 -11.13 -6.54 -25.49
C PRO A 250 -11.00 -5.04 -25.88
N SER A 251 -10.75 -4.19 -24.89
CA SER A 251 -10.66 -2.73 -24.95
C SER A 251 -9.59 -2.27 -23.95
N HIS A 252 -9.55 -0.96 -23.63
CA HIS A 252 -8.68 -0.41 -22.60
C HIS A 252 -9.44 -0.24 -21.28
N GLU A 253 -8.95 -0.86 -20.20
CA GLU A 253 -9.45 -0.67 -18.84
C GLU A 253 -8.33 -0.40 -17.82
N GLY A 254 -8.49 0.67 -17.03
CA GLY A 254 -7.54 1.09 -15.99
C GLY A 254 -8.17 1.14 -14.59
N SER A 255 -7.45 0.65 -13.58
CA SER A 255 -7.80 0.76 -12.16
C SER A 255 -7.42 2.13 -11.62
N ILE A 256 -8.39 2.97 -11.29
CA ILE A 256 -8.11 4.38 -10.98
C ILE A 256 -8.40 4.79 -9.52
N ALA A 257 -9.26 4.06 -8.80
CA ALA A 257 -9.37 4.17 -7.34
C ALA A 257 -9.91 2.88 -6.72
N LEU A 258 -9.62 2.67 -5.44
CA LEU A 258 -10.31 1.69 -4.58
C LEU A 258 -10.87 2.43 -3.36
N SER A 259 -12.08 2.08 -2.91
CA SER A 259 -12.57 2.53 -1.61
C SER A 259 -11.68 2.00 -0.49
N SER A 260 -11.61 2.72 0.64
CA SER A 260 -10.76 2.31 1.77
C SER A 260 -11.03 0.88 2.26
N ASP A 261 -12.30 0.45 2.21
CA ASP A 261 -12.74 -0.89 2.58
C ASP A 261 -12.47 -1.99 1.55
N GLY A 262 -11.87 -1.66 0.40
CA GLY A 262 -11.57 -2.61 -0.67
C GLY A 262 -12.78 -3.09 -1.48
N GLN A 263 -14.00 -2.59 -1.22
CA GLN A 263 -15.22 -3.13 -1.82
C GLN A 263 -15.75 -2.38 -3.05
N LYS A 264 -15.20 -1.22 -3.41
CA LYS A 264 -15.59 -0.45 -4.62
C LYS A 264 -14.35 -0.08 -5.44
N LEU A 265 -14.24 -0.67 -6.62
CA LEU A 265 -13.18 -0.40 -7.59
C LEU A 265 -13.71 0.58 -8.65
N PHE A 266 -13.02 1.71 -8.81
CA PHE A 266 -13.27 2.68 -9.87
C PHE A 266 -12.40 2.35 -11.07
N ILE A 267 -13.03 2.31 -12.24
CA ILE A 267 -12.46 1.83 -13.50
C ILE A 267 -12.59 2.95 -14.54
N TYR A 268 -11.49 3.32 -15.19
CA TYR A 268 -11.53 4.13 -16.40
C TYR A 268 -11.70 3.21 -17.61
N LYS A 269 -12.72 3.48 -18.42
CA LYS A 269 -13.08 2.69 -19.61
C LYS A 269 -13.84 3.56 -20.59
N HIS A 270 -13.50 3.47 -21.88
CA HIS A 270 -14.17 4.21 -22.96
C HIS A 270 -14.31 5.74 -22.70
N GLU A 271 -13.25 6.37 -22.18
CA GLU A 271 -13.20 7.79 -21.77
C GLU A 271 -14.08 8.19 -20.57
N ASP A 272 -14.73 7.23 -19.92
CA ASP A 272 -15.63 7.43 -18.79
C ASP A 272 -15.18 6.66 -17.53
N ILE A 273 -15.62 7.12 -16.36
CA ILE A 273 -15.45 6.44 -15.07
C ILE A 273 -16.65 5.55 -14.75
N TYR A 274 -16.35 4.31 -14.40
CA TYR A 274 -17.26 3.29 -13.90
C TYR A 274 -16.89 2.90 -12.46
N VAL A 275 -17.83 2.29 -11.73
CA VAL A 275 -17.59 1.66 -10.44
C VAL A 275 -18.08 0.21 -10.45
N SER A 276 -17.25 -0.73 -10.02
CA SER A 276 -17.64 -2.11 -9.71
C SER A 276 -17.64 -2.30 -8.19
N THR A 277 -18.59 -3.09 -7.70
CA THR A 277 -18.71 -3.42 -6.27
C THR A 277 -18.41 -4.90 -6.04
N LEU A 278 -17.60 -5.19 -5.04
CA LEU A 278 -17.31 -6.54 -4.56
C LEU A 278 -18.52 -7.08 -3.78
N SER A 279 -19.01 -8.26 -4.15
CA SER A 279 -20.04 -8.99 -3.41
C SER A 279 -19.59 -10.43 -3.18
N GLY A 280 -19.38 -10.77 -1.91
CA GLY A 280 -18.67 -11.98 -1.54
C GLY A 280 -17.24 -11.94 -2.11
N ASN A 281 -16.86 -12.97 -2.86
CA ASN A 281 -15.55 -13.07 -3.51
C ASN A 281 -15.57 -12.66 -5.00
N LYS A 282 -16.59 -11.90 -5.45
CA LYS A 282 -16.78 -11.60 -6.88
C LYS A 282 -17.13 -10.14 -7.11
N TRP A 283 -16.45 -9.52 -8.07
CA TRP A 283 -16.79 -8.19 -8.55
C TRP A 283 -18.02 -8.21 -9.46
N GLY A 284 -18.90 -7.23 -9.27
CA GLY A 284 -20.06 -7.00 -10.13
C GLY A 284 -19.68 -6.39 -11.49
N ALA A 285 -20.67 -6.30 -12.38
CA ALA A 285 -20.50 -5.57 -13.64
C ALA A 285 -20.23 -4.07 -13.36
N PRO A 286 -19.29 -3.41 -14.06
CA PRO A 286 -19.01 -1.99 -13.86
C PRO A 286 -20.23 -1.11 -14.20
N ILE A 287 -20.61 -0.21 -13.29
CA ILE A 287 -21.71 0.74 -13.46
C ILE A 287 -21.13 2.12 -13.74
N LYS A 288 -21.51 2.73 -14.86
CA LYS A 288 -21.05 4.07 -15.25
C LYS A 288 -21.51 5.14 -14.27
N LEU A 289 -20.61 6.02 -13.82
CA LEU A 289 -20.98 7.18 -13.00
C LEU A 289 -21.78 8.22 -13.79
N ASN A 290 -22.51 9.09 -13.08
CA ASN A 290 -23.38 10.08 -13.70
C ASN A 290 -22.62 11.17 -14.49
N SER A 291 -23.36 12.03 -15.19
CA SER A 291 -22.78 13.10 -16.03
C SER A 291 -22.10 14.25 -15.28
N ASN A 292 -22.21 14.30 -13.95
CA ASN A 292 -21.48 15.29 -13.15
C ASN A 292 -20.00 14.90 -13.01
N ILE A 293 -19.71 13.59 -13.03
CA ILE A 293 -18.35 13.03 -13.14
C ILE A 293 -17.99 12.78 -14.62
N ASN A 294 -18.86 12.12 -15.38
CA ASN A 294 -18.62 11.75 -16.78
C ASN A 294 -19.09 12.85 -17.75
N TYR A 295 -18.25 13.88 -17.93
CA TYR A 295 -18.59 15.01 -18.79
C TYR A 295 -18.17 14.77 -20.24
N LYS A 296 -19.14 14.46 -21.11
CA LYS A 296 -19.01 14.01 -22.51
C LYS A 296 -18.08 14.78 -23.47
N LYS A 297 -17.52 15.93 -23.08
CA LYS A 297 -16.62 16.76 -23.90
C LYS A 297 -15.21 16.89 -23.32
N SER A 298 -14.90 16.10 -22.30
CA SER A 298 -13.61 16.05 -21.60
C SER A 298 -13.36 14.63 -21.12
N ARG A 299 -12.10 14.29 -20.89
CA ARG A 299 -11.66 13.02 -20.30
C ARG A 299 -11.67 13.12 -18.78
N GLN A 300 -11.74 11.98 -18.10
CA GLN A 300 -11.59 11.88 -16.64
C GLN A 300 -10.65 10.72 -16.28
N PRO A 301 -9.33 10.83 -16.52
CA PRO A 301 -8.41 9.69 -16.45
C PRO A 301 -8.16 9.15 -15.03
N SER A 302 -8.33 9.96 -13.98
CA SER A 302 -8.08 9.58 -12.59
C SER A 302 -9.17 10.07 -11.62
N ILE A 303 -9.40 9.30 -10.55
CA ILE A 303 -10.30 9.62 -9.43
C ILE A 303 -9.69 9.14 -8.11
N SER A 304 -10.17 9.68 -7.00
CA SER A 304 -9.98 9.12 -5.66
C SER A 304 -11.22 9.47 -4.82
N ILE A 305 -11.52 8.63 -3.83
CA ILE A 305 -12.69 8.74 -2.97
C ILE A 305 -12.26 8.90 -1.51
N SER A 306 -12.93 9.80 -0.78
CA SER A 306 -12.69 9.99 0.65
C SER A 306 -13.06 8.73 1.45
N ALA A 307 -12.41 8.52 2.60
CA ALA A 307 -12.65 7.35 3.44
C ALA A 307 -14.10 7.25 3.96
N ASP A 308 -14.85 8.36 4.01
CA ASP A 308 -16.28 8.41 4.34
C ASP A 308 -17.22 8.23 3.13
N GLU A 309 -16.67 8.03 1.93
CA GLU A 309 -17.34 7.93 0.63
C GLU A 309 -18.20 9.13 0.21
N LYS A 310 -18.04 10.29 0.84
CA LYS A 310 -18.87 11.48 0.54
C LYS A 310 -18.28 12.42 -0.48
N THR A 311 -16.99 12.36 -0.75
CA THR A 311 -16.32 13.24 -1.70
C THR A 311 -15.44 12.43 -2.63
N VAL A 312 -15.54 12.71 -3.92
CA VAL A 312 -14.56 12.26 -4.90
C VAL A 312 -13.74 13.46 -5.39
N TYR A 313 -12.47 13.21 -5.64
CA TYR A 313 -11.53 14.12 -6.30
C TYR A 313 -11.12 13.47 -7.62
N PHE A 314 -11.18 14.19 -8.74
CA PHE A 314 -10.90 13.61 -10.05
C PHE A 314 -10.28 14.64 -11.00
N SER A 315 -9.38 14.16 -11.87
CA SER A 315 -8.76 14.93 -12.94
C SER A 315 -9.73 15.12 -14.11
N SER A 316 -9.80 16.27 -14.76
CA SER A 316 -10.56 16.44 -16.02
C SER A 316 -10.16 17.67 -16.83
N ASP A 317 -10.06 17.52 -18.15
CA ASP A 317 -9.80 18.62 -19.12
C ASP A 317 -11.08 19.36 -19.55
N ARG A 318 -11.93 19.66 -18.56
CA ARG A 318 -13.15 20.47 -18.75
C ARG A 318 -12.79 21.92 -19.03
N LYS A 319 -13.45 22.51 -20.03
CA LYS A 319 -13.21 23.88 -20.50
C LYS A 319 -13.23 24.97 -19.42
N ASP A 320 -13.97 24.77 -18.33
CA ASP A 320 -14.09 25.73 -17.22
C ASP A 320 -12.95 25.59 -16.17
N GLY A 321 -11.88 24.86 -16.50
CA GLY A 321 -10.66 24.71 -15.70
C GLY A 321 -9.60 25.80 -15.94
N PHE A 322 -8.40 25.58 -15.41
CA PHE A 322 -7.25 26.49 -15.55
C PHE A 322 -6.30 26.10 -16.69
N GLY A 323 -6.29 24.83 -17.12
CA GLY A 323 -5.19 24.31 -17.93
C GLY A 323 -5.55 23.09 -18.78
N GLY A 324 -4.68 22.07 -18.69
CA GLY A 324 -4.84 20.77 -19.34
C GLY A 324 -5.79 19.90 -18.53
N LEU A 325 -5.27 18.89 -17.83
CA LEU A 325 -6.02 18.22 -16.77
C LEU A 325 -6.04 19.09 -15.50
N ASP A 326 -7.23 19.38 -15.00
CA ASP A 326 -7.46 20.06 -13.71
C ASP A 326 -8.00 19.07 -12.67
N ILE A 327 -7.72 19.26 -11.38
CA ILE A 327 -8.40 18.51 -10.31
C ILE A 327 -9.71 19.21 -9.90
N TRP A 328 -10.78 18.42 -9.93
CA TRP A 328 -12.14 18.76 -9.52
C TRP A 328 -12.53 17.93 -8.29
N LYS A 329 -13.52 18.38 -7.53
CA LYS A 329 -14.23 17.55 -6.55
C LYS A 329 -15.72 17.46 -6.84
N SER A 330 -16.37 16.39 -6.39
CA SER A 330 -17.83 16.29 -6.31
C SER A 330 -18.23 15.68 -4.97
N GLU A 331 -19.37 16.13 -4.43
CA GLU A 331 -19.94 15.67 -3.16
C GLU A 331 -21.19 14.84 -3.41
N LYS A 332 -21.31 13.71 -2.70
CA LYS A 332 -22.41 12.76 -2.81
C LYS A 332 -23.70 13.38 -2.25
N GLN A 333 -24.77 13.30 -3.04
CA GLN A 333 -26.07 13.89 -2.71
C GLN A 333 -26.94 12.92 -1.89
N THR A 334 -28.10 13.39 -1.41
CA THR A 334 -29.01 12.62 -0.55
C THR A 334 -29.69 11.44 -1.24
N ASP A 335 -29.68 11.39 -2.57
CA ASP A 335 -30.12 10.25 -3.39
C ASP A 335 -29.02 9.18 -3.58
N GLY A 336 -27.79 9.47 -3.13
CA GLY A 336 -26.62 8.60 -3.25
C GLY A 336 -25.77 8.80 -4.50
N ASP A 337 -26.15 9.71 -5.40
CA ASP A 337 -25.42 10.01 -6.64
C ASP A 337 -24.48 11.24 -6.48
N TRP A 338 -23.61 11.48 -7.46
CA TRP A 338 -22.60 12.54 -7.40
C TRP A 338 -23.16 13.91 -7.79
N GLY A 339 -22.96 14.93 -6.94
CA GLY A 339 -23.38 16.31 -7.20
C GLY A 339 -22.55 17.02 -8.27
N GLN A 340 -22.88 18.28 -8.56
CA GLN A 340 -22.13 19.10 -9.51
C GLN A 340 -20.64 19.19 -9.11
N ALA A 341 -19.76 19.01 -10.08
CA ALA A 341 -18.32 19.10 -9.86
C ALA A 341 -17.83 20.55 -9.71
N VAL A 342 -16.86 20.77 -8.84
CA VAL A 342 -16.25 22.06 -8.53
C VAL A 342 -14.73 21.95 -8.68
N ASN A 343 -14.12 22.83 -9.49
CA ASN A 343 -12.67 22.90 -9.68
C ASN A 343 -11.99 23.29 -8.34
N LEU A 344 -10.83 22.69 -8.00
CA LEU A 344 -10.14 22.98 -6.75
C LEU A 344 -9.43 24.35 -6.68
N GLY A 345 -9.42 25.11 -7.77
CA GLY A 345 -8.88 26.46 -7.83
C GLY A 345 -7.38 26.50 -8.08
N SER A 346 -6.87 27.70 -8.40
CA SER A 346 -5.49 27.99 -8.79
C SER A 346 -4.41 27.74 -7.73
N THR A 347 -4.78 27.26 -6.53
CA THR A 347 -3.81 26.78 -5.53
C THR A 347 -3.40 25.34 -5.80
N ILE A 348 -4.32 24.51 -6.30
CA ILE A 348 -4.04 23.14 -6.71
C ILE A 348 -3.74 23.10 -8.21
N ASN A 349 -4.54 23.76 -9.02
CA ASN A 349 -4.49 23.67 -10.48
C ASN A 349 -3.65 24.79 -11.12
N THR A 350 -3.04 24.47 -12.25
CA THR A 350 -2.12 25.31 -13.03
C THR A 350 -2.57 25.36 -14.49
N PRO A 351 -1.86 26.09 -15.38
CA PRO A 351 -2.10 26.02 -16.83
C PRO A 351 -1.69 24.70 -17.51
N TYR A 352 -1.19 23.71 -16.76
CA TYR A 352 -0.67 22.44 -17.28
C TYR A 352 -1.56 21.25 -16.83
N ASP A 353 -1.00 20.05 -16.70
CA ASP A 353 -1.73 18.88 -16.22
C ASP A 353 -1.48 18.63 -14.73
N GLU A 354 -2.57 18.57 -13.96
CA GLU A 354 -2.68 18.02 -12.62
C GLU A 354 -3.57 16.76 -12.64
N ASP A 355 -2.99 15.62 -12.24
CA ASP A 355 -3.58 14.29 -12.41
C ASP A 355 -3.34 13.40 -11.19
N SER A 356 -3.91 12.18 -11.20
CA SER A 356 -3.85 11.16 -10.16
C SER A 356 -4.06 11.70 -8.73
N PRO A 357 -5.17 12.40 -8.45
CA PRO A 357 -5.46 12.84 -7.09
C PRO A 357 -5.65 11.63 -6.16
N PHE A 358 -5.14 11.70 -4.94
CA PHE A 358 -5.38 10.74 -3.87
C PHE A 358 -5.65 11.48 -2.55
N ILE A 359 -6.86 11.32 -2.01
CA ILE A 359 -7.21 11.87 -0.70
C ILE A 359 -6.87 10.85 0.40
N GLN A 360 -6.02 11.25 1.34
CA GLN A 360 -5.59 10.41 2.46
C GLN A 360 -6.76 10.11 3.42
N ALA A 361 -6.61 9.04 4.19
CA ALA A 361 -7.57 8.57 5.18
C ALA A 361 -7.99 9.62 6.25
N ASP A 362 -7.22 10.70 6.43
CA ASP A 362 -7.56 11.83 7.30
C ASP A 362 -8.61 12.80 6.71
N GLY A 363 -8.96 12.66 5.43
CA GLY A 363 -9.86 13.55 4.70
C GLY A 363 -9.33 14.97 4.48
N LYS A 364 -8.03 15.20 4.72
CA LYS A 364 -7.38 16.53 4.74
C LYS A 364 -6.09 16.61 3.95
N THR A 365 -5.41 15.50 3.68
CA THR A 365 -4.16 15.49 2.92
C THR A 365 -4.41 14.96 1.52
N LEU A 366 -4.30 15.83 0.51
CA LEU A 366 -4.41 15.49 -0.91
C LEU A 366 -3.02 15.34 -1.50
N TYR A 367 -2.73 14.17 -2.06
CA TYR A 367 -1.60 13.94 -2.96
C TYR A 367 -2.09 14.04 -4.39
N PHE A 368 -1.24 14.47 -5.31
CA PHE A 368 -1.52 14.51 -6.74
C PHE A 368 -0.22 14.69 -7.53
N SER A 369 -0.28 14.50 -8.83
CA SER A 369 0.88 14.60 -9.72
C SER A 369 0.71 15.79 -10.66
N SER A 370 1.76 16.56 -10.92
CA SER A 370 1.68 17.80 -11.70
C SER A 370 2.85 17.98 -12.66
N LYS A 371 2.57 18.56 -13.84
CA LYS A 371 3.57 19.08 -14.79
C LYS A 371 3.81 20.59 -14.66
N GLY A 372 2.95 21.31 -13.92
CA GLY A 372 2.91 22.77 -13.86
C GLY A 372 3.50 23.40 -12.60
N HIS A 373 3.45 22.71 -11.47
CA HIS A 373 4.12 23.14 -10.23
C HIS A 373 5.65 23.03 -10.36
N ASN A 374 6.37 23.65 -9.41
CA ASN A 374 7.84 23.54 -9.36
C ASN A 374 8.24 22.08 -9.04
N GLY A 375 8.54 21.33 -10.10
CA GLY A 375 8.99 19.94 -10.09
C GLY A 375 10.36 19.78 -10.76
N MET A 376 10.86 18.54 -10.79
CA MET A 376 12.15 18.20 -11.39
C MET A 376 12.05 17.41 -12.70
N GLY A 377 10.86 16.94 -13.10
CA GLY A 377 10.69 16.00 -14.20
C GLY A 377 9.49 16.28 -15.12
N ALA A 378 8.78 15.23 -15.49
CA ALA A 378 7.56 15.32 -16.29
C ALA A 378 6.36 15.48 -15.34
N TYR A 379 5.67 14.41 -14.95
CA TYR A 379 4.86 14.42 -13.73
C TYR A 379 5.74 14.27 -12.48
N ASP A 380 5.56 15.19 -11.53
CA ASP A 380 6.11 15.12 -10.18
C ASP A 380 4.98 14.98 -9.15
N ILE A 381 5.19 14.21 -8.07
CA ILE A 381 4.23 14.03 -6.99
C ILE A 381 4.31 15.19 -5.97
N PHE A 382 3.17 15.78 -5.66
CA PHE A 382 2.99 16.85 -4.67
C PHE A 382 1.98 16.43 -3.59
N LYS A 383 2.03 17.12 -2.45
CA LYS A 383 0.99 17.07 -1.42
C LYS A 383 0.52 18.46 -0.99
N SER A 384 -0.76 18.57 -0.67
CA SER A 384 -1.36 19.75 -0.03
C SER A 384 -2.28 19.31 1.11
N SER A 385 -2.29 20.09 2.20
CA SER A 385 -3.22 19.91 3.32
C SER A 385 -4.38 20.90 3.21
N PHE A 386 -5.58 20.47 3.62
CA PHE A 386 -6.75 21.33 3.77
C PHE A 386 -6.75 21.97 5.16
N GLU A 387 -6.51 23.28 5.22
CA GLU A 387 -6.37 24.04 6.45
C GLU A 387 -7.37 25.21 6.47
N ASN A 388 -8.07 25.37 7.60
CA ASN A 388 -9.11 26.38 7.82
C ASN A 388 -10.27 26.33 6.80
N THR A 389 -10.08 26.91 5.62
CA THR A 389 -11.09 27.07 4.56
C THR A 389 -10.55 26.75 3.16
N GLY A 390 -9.32 26.26 3.02
CA GLY A 390 -8.71 26.03 1.71
C GLY A 390 -7.49 25.10 1.73
N TRP A 391 -7.03 24.75 0.54
CA TRP A 391 -5.80 23.99 0.35
C TRP A 391 -4.57 24.87 0.57
N THR A 392 -3.53 24.31 1.19
CA THR A 392 -2.20 24.93 1.25
C THR A 392 -1.51 24.95 -0.11
N THR A 393 -0.46 25.76 -0.28
CA THR A 393 0.44 25.65 -1.44
C THR A 393 1.04 24.24 -1.53
N PRO A 394 0.91 23.55 -2.68
CA PRO A 394 1.45 22.20 -2.86
C PRO A 394 2.95 22.11 -2.62
N LYS A 395 3.39 21.02 -1.96
CA LYS A 395 4.79 20.71 -1.66
C LYS A 395 5.20 19.46 -2.42
N ASN A 396 6.23 19.58 -3.26
CA ASN A 396 6.87 18.46 -3.95
C ASN A 396 7.40 17.44 -2.91
N LEU A 397 7.29 16.14 -3.16
CA LEU A 397 7.76 15.10 -2.23
C LEU A 397 9.30 14.94 -2.21
N GLY A 398 9.99 15.54 -3.17
CA GLY A 398 11.45 15.59 -3.27
C GLY A 398 12.06 14.34 -3.89
N TYR A 399 13.33 14.45 -4.28
CA TYR A 399 14.14 13.31 -4.70
C TYR A 399 14.46 12.41 -3.48
N PRO A 400 14.41 11.07 -3.54
CA PRO A 400 14.22 10.23 -4.73
C PRO A 400 12.77 9.77 -4.96
N VAL A 401 11.77 10.34 -4.28
CA VAL A 401 10.35 10.05 -4.57
C VAL A 401 10.03 10.49 -5.98
N ASN A 402 10.38 11.74 -6.29
CA ASN A 402 10.31 12.30 -7.64
C ASN A 402 11.67 12.19 -8.37
N THR A 403 11.61 12.18 -9.69
CA THR A 403 12.71 12.00 -10.63
C THR A 403 12.51 12.91 -11.85
N ALA A 404 13.43 12.85 -12.82
CA ALA A 404 13.26 13.57 -14.07
C ALA A 404 12.24 12.93 -15.04
N GLY A 405 11.72 11.74 -14.72
CA GLY A 405 10.68 11.04 -15.49
C GLY A 405 9.26 11.42 -15.09
N ASP A 406 8.32 10.52 -15.34
CA ASP A 406 6.96 10.59 -14.79
C ASP A 406 6.89 9.80 -13.47
N ASP A 407 6.47 10.48 -12.40
CA ASP A 407 6.17 9.93 -11.09
C ASP A 407 4.71 10.27 -10.74
N ILE A 408 3.83 9.25 -10.72
CA ILE A 408 2.38 9.44 -10.76
C ILE A 408 1.63 8.25 -10.13
N TYR A 409 0.32 8.40 -9.89
CA TYR A 409 -0.55 7.40 -9.25
C TYR A 409 -0.11 7.04 -7.82
N PHE A 410 0.21 8.06 -7.03
CA PHE A 410 0.52 7.91 -5.61
C PHE A 410 -0.72 7.53 -4.80
N VAL A 411 -0.64 6.42 -4.05
CA VAL A 411 -1.61 5.99 -3.04
C VAL A 411 -0.87 5.65 -1.75
N ILE A 412 -1.48 5.84 -0.57
CA ILE A 412 -0.85 5.58 0.72
C ILE A 412 -1.83 4.93 1.71
N ASN A 413 -1.33 4.00 2.54
CA ASN A 413 -2.13 3.26 3.52
C ASN A 413 -2.76 4.18 4.59
N ALA A 414 -3.72 3.67 5.38
CA ALA A 414 -4.40 4.49 6.40
C ALA A 414 -3.45 5.04 7.48
N LYS A 415 -2.36 4.32 7.76
CA LYS A 415 -1.33 4.69 8.74
C LYS A 415 -0.41 5.82 8.25
N GLY A 416 -0.27 5.99 6.94
CA GLY A 416 0.57 6.99 6.31
C GLY A 416 2.07 6.65 6.23
N ASP A 417 2.45 5.37 6.40
CA ASP A 417 3.86 4.95 6.37
C ASP A 417 4.26 4.13 5.14
N HIS A 418 3.33 3.41 4.48
CA HIS A 418 3.57 2.75 3.19
C HIS A 418 2.74 3.36 2.07
N ALA A 419 3.44 3.81 1.03
CA ALA A 419 2.86 4.32 -0.21
C ALA A 419 3.26 3.46 -1.42
N TYR A 420 2.42 3.49 -2.44
CA TYR A 420 2.61 2.83 -3.72
C TYR A 420 2.44 3.88 -4.81
N PHE A 421 3.28 3.84 -5.83
CA PHE A 421 3.20 4.77 -6.95
C PHE A 421 3.84 4.15 -8.19
N ALA A 422 3.51 4.68 -9.37
CA ALA A 422 4.08 4.26 -10.64
C ALA A 422 5.16 5.26 -11.09
N SER A 423 6.27 4.76 -11.63
CA SER A 423 7.38 5.61 -12.02
C SER A 423 8.12 5.15 -13.27
N MET A 424 8.55 6.13 -14.07
CA MET A 424 9.48 5.99 -15.20
C MET A 424 10.89 6.46 -14.80
N ARG A 425 11.69 5.59 -14.17
CA ARG A 425 13.03 5.91 -13.66
C ARG A 425 14.09 4.92 -14.13
N ASP A 426 15.37 5.26 -13.97
CA ASP A 426 16.46 4.32 -14.24
C ASP A 426 16.31 3.04 -13.39
N GLY A 427 16.38 1.88 -14.05
CA GLY A 427 16.23 0.57 -13.42
C GLY A 427 14.81 -0.03 -13.40
N THR A 428 13.83 0.61 -14.06
CA THR A 428 12.54 -0.04 -14.38
C THR A 428 12.74 -1.30 -15.21
N ILE A 429 11.86 -2.28 -15.02
CA ILE A 429 11.84 -3.52 -15.83
C ILE A 429 11.03 -3.29 -17.11
N GLY A 430 9.94 -2.53 -17.01
CA GLY A 430 9.12 -2.09 -18.14
C GLY A 430 9.26 -0.60 -18.46
N ASN A 431 8.31 -0.08 -19.25
CA ASN A 431 8.19 1.36 -19.55
C ASN A 431 7.97 2.17 -18.26
N MET A 432 7.18 1.59 -17.36
CA MET A 432 6.72 2.17 -16.11
C MET A 432 6.48 1.03 -15.13
N ASP A 433 6.99 1.17 -13.91
CA ASP A 433 6.95 0.14 -12.87
C ASP A 433 6.27 0.67 -11.61
N ILE A 434 5.67 -0.22 -10.82
CA ILE A 434 5.15 0.09 -9.48
C ILE A 434 6.29 0.00 -8.45
N TYR A 435 6.35 0.99 -7.55
CA TYR A 435 7.30 1.07 -6.46
C TYR A 435 6.56 1.17 -5.12
N ILE A 436 7.13 0.53 -4.09
CA ILE A 436 6.76 0.76 -2.69
C ILE A 436 7.68 1.83 -2.11
N LEU A 437 7.11 2.73 -1.31
CA LEU A 437 7.76 3.83 -0.63
C LEU A 437 7.45 3.76 0.86
N LEU A 438 8.49 3.66 1.70
CA LEU A 438 8.37 3.71 3.17
C LEU A 438 8.73 5.11 3.68
N PHE A 439 7.88 5.65 4.56
CA PHE A 439 8.10 6.88 5.33
C PHE A 439 8.35 6.55 6.83
N PRO A 440 9.60 6.36 7.26
CA PRO A 440 9.91 5.94 8.62
C PRO A 440 9.41 6.93 9.69
N GLY A 441 8.62 6.44 10.64
CA GLY A 441 8.14 7.23 11.78
C GLY A 441 6.97 8.17 11.48
N VAL A 442 6.40 8.14 10.27
CA VAL A 442 5.13 8.82 9.98
C VAL A 442 3.97 8.02 10.58
N SER A 443 2.97 8.73 11.11
CA SER A 443 1.75 8.13 11.61
C SER A 443 0.58 9.11 11.53
N VAL A 444 -0.46 8.76 10.78
CA VAL A 444 -1.69 9.54 10.63
C VAL A 444 -2.63 9.19 11.80
N PRO A 445 -3.20 10.17 12.53
CA PRO A 445 -3.93 9.92 13.79
C PRO A 445 -5.37 9.38 13.58
N VAL A 446 -5.58 8.48 12.63
CA VAL A 446 -6.86 7.81 12.38
C VAL A 446 -6.95 6.46 13.10
N THR A 447 -8.17 6.04 13.40
CA THR A 447 -8.46 4.69 13.88
C THR A 447 -9.06 3.86 12.75
N GLU A 448 -8.38 2.81 12.35
CA GLU A 448 -8.90 1.75 11.50
C GLU A 448 -9.64 0.72 12.37
N ILE A 449 -10.85 0.33 11.97
CA ILE A 449 -11.58 -0.80 12.55
C ILE A 449 -11.73 -1.87 11.48
N LYS A 450 -10.93 -2.94 11.59
CA LYS A 450 -11.15 -4.21 10.89
C LYS A 450 -12.22 -4.97 11.66
N GLY A 451 -13.28 -5.44 11.02
CA GLY A 451 -14.33 -6.16 11.74
C GLY A 451 -14.96 -7.29 10.96
N ILE A 452 -15.71 -8.13 11.68
CA ILE A 452 -16.48 -9.24 11.11
C ILE A 452 -17.87 -9.31 11.75
N VAL A 453 -18.89 -9.53 10.93
CA VAL A 453 -20.26 -9.79 11.36
C VAL A 453 -20.58 -11.28 11.20
N LEU A 454 -20.97 -11.90 12.31
CA LEU A 454 -21.36 -13.30 12.39
C LEU A 454 -22.83 -13.42 12.83
N GLY A 455 -23.55 -14.42 12.32
CA GLY A 455 -24.93 -14.67 12.72
C GLY A 455 -25.37 -16.13 12.70
N GLY A 456 -26.49 -16.38 13.38
CA GLY A 456 -27.10 -17.70 13.55
C GLY A 456 -26.39 -18.57 14.59
N ASP A 457 -26.98 -19.73 14.89
CA ASP A 457 -26.50 -20.66 15.92
C ASP A 457 -25.06 -21.14 15.68
N SER A 458 -24.65 -21.21 14.41
CA SER A 458 -23.29 -21.60 14.00
C SER A 458 -22.31 -20.42 13.89
N LEU A 459 -22.72 -19.19 14.23
CA LEU A 459 -21.92 -17.96 14.08
C LEU A 459 -21.22 -17.85 12.72
N ARG A 460 -21.98 -18.02 11.63
CA ARG A 460 -21.44 -17.95 10.26
C ARG A 460 -21.26 -16.49 9.84
N PRO A 461 -20.25 -16.18 9.00
CA PRO A 461 -20.13 -14.85 8.42
C PRO A 461 -21.40 -14.42 7.66
N MET A 462 -21.74 -13.14 7.74
CA MET A 462 -22.90 -12.60 7.06
C MET A 462 -22.77 -11.13 6.67
N GLN A 463 -23.58 -10.75 5.69
CA GLN A 463 -23.83 -9.37 5.32
C GLN A 463 -24.70 -8.66 6.37
N ALA A 464 -24.26 -7.48 6.79
CA ALA A 464 -25.03 -6.50 7.54
C ALA A 464 -24.73 -5.09 7.02
N CYS A 465 -25.72 -4.21 7.09
CA CYS A 465 -25.56 -2.78 6.85
C CYS A 465 -25.22 -2.10 8.18
N ILE A 466 -24.12 -1.33 8.19
CA ILE A 466 -23.59 -0.62 9.35
C ILE A 466 -23.69 0.88 9.06
N LYS A 467 -24.72 1.51 9.59
CA LYS A 467 -24.95 2.95 9.49
C LYS A 467 -24.30 3.66 10.67
N ILE A 468 -23.41 4.61 10.39
CA ILE A 468 -22.66 5.37 11.40
C ILE A 468 -23.21 6.79 11.48
N ILE A 469 -23.57 7.24 12.68
CA ILE A 469 -24.06 8.59 12.96
C ILE A 469 -23.10 9.28 13.93
N ASP A 470 -22.60 10.45 13.59
CA ASP A 470 -21.80 11.29 14.48
C ASP A 470 -22.71 11.84 15.60
N LYS A 471 -22.37 11.54 16.86
CA LYS A 471 -23.22 11.83 18.03
C LYS A 471 -23.31 13.32 18.36
N GLU A 472 -22.35 14.13 17.93
CA GLU A 472 -22.29 15.56 18.22
C GLU A 472 -23.15 16.35 17.23
N THR A 473 -23.09 15.98 15.96
CA THR A 473 -23.83 16.62 14.86
C THR A 473 -25.19 15.98 14.57
N GLY A 474 -25.41 14.74 15.01
CA GLY A 474 -26.59 13.93 14.67
C GLY A 474 -26.66 13.49 13.21
N LYS A 475 -25.60 13.71 12.42
CA LYS A 475 -25.57 13.41 10.98
C LYS A 475 -25.04 12.00 10.72
N GLU A 476 -25.63 11.31 9.74
CA GLU A 476 -25.03 10.12 9.15
C GLU A 476 -23.66 10.50 8.55
N VAL A 477 -22.59 9.84 9.01
CA VAL A 477 -21.22 10.07 8.52
C VAL A 477 -20.76 9.01 7.54
N MET A 478 -21.25 7.78 7.67
CA MET A 478 -20.84 6.66 6.83
C MET A 478 -21.95 5.61 6.83
N ASN A 479 -22.05 4.84 5.74
CA ASN A 479 -22.93 3.70 5.62
C ASN A 479 -22.17 2.62 4.83
N CYS A 480 -21.68 1.60 5.53
CA CYS A 480 -20.97 0.48 4.90
C CYS A 480 -21.81 -0.80 4.99
N THR A 481 -21.43 -1.79 4.19
CA THR A 481 -22.05 -3.11 4.20
C THR A 481 -20.94 -4.14 4.35
N SER A 482 -21.05 -5.06 5.30
CA SER A 482 -20.07 -6.14 5.44
C SER A 482 -20.15 -7.11 4.26
N ASN A 483 -19.00 -7.68 3.91
CA ASN A 483 -18.87 -8.62 2.82
C ASN A 483 -19.80 -9.82 3.04
N SER A 484 -20.57 -10.21 2.02
CA SER A 484 -21.58 -11.27 2.14
C SER A 484 -21.03 -12.69 2.27
N ALA A 485 -19.76 -12.92 1.93
CA ALA A 485 -19.11 -14.24 2.06
C ALA A 485 -18.19 -14.32 3.27
N THR A 486 -17.39 -13.28 3.55
CA THR A 486 -16.43 -13.29 4.67
C THR A 486 -16.95 -12.61 5.93
N GLY A 487 -18.07 -11.88 5.85
CA GLY A 487 -18.62 -11.08 6.94
C GLY A 487 -17.79 -9.85 7.29
N GLU A 488 -16.68 -9.62 6.59
CA GLU A 488 -15.69 -8.59 6.94
C GLU A 488 -16.14 -7.19 6.55
N TYR A 489 -15.67 -6.19 7.29
CA TYR A 489 -15.82 -4.78 6.98
C TYR A 489 -14.61 -3.99 7.49
N LEU A 490 -14.37 -2.84 6.87
CA LEU A 490 -13.37 -1.88 7.31
C LEU A 490 -14.04 -0.52 7.53
N LEU A 491 -13.67 0.16 8.60
CA LEU A 491 -14.08 1.53 8.89
C LEU A 491 -12.83 2.35 9.23
N ILE A 492 -12.80 3.63 8.87
CA ILE A 492 -11.75 4.55 9.29
C ILE A 492 -12.39 5.77 9.94
N PHE A 493 -11.88 6.14 11.11
CA PHE A 493 -12.39 7.29 11.87
C PHE A 493 -11.31 8.30 12.23
N PRO A 494 -11.60 9.61 12.14
CA PRO A 494 -10.80 10.63 12.80
C PRO A 494 -10.91 10.52 14.33
N PRO A 495 -9.94 11.07 15.06
CA PRO A 495 -9.85 10.90 16.50
C PRO A 495 -10.80 11.82 17.27
N ASN A 496 -10.93 11.54 18.57
CA ASN A 496 -11.75 12.30 19.52
C ASN A 496 -13.20 12.51 19.05
N LYS A 497 -13.88 11.42 18.66
CA LYS A 497 -15.27 11.47 18.20
C LYS A 497 -16.13 10.34 18.74
N LYS A 498 -17.41 10.63 18.94
CA LYS A 498 -18.43 9.67 19.35
C LYS A 498 -19.36 9.36 18.19
N TYR A 499 -19.63 8.08 18.00
CA TYR A 499 -20.47 7.57 16.93
C TYR A 499 -21.56 6.65 17.48
N LEU A 500 -22.74 6.66 16.86
CA LEU A 500 -23.74 5.60 17.00
C LEU A 500 -23.60 4.67 15.80
N PHE A 501 -23.32 3.40 16.06
CA PHE A 501 -23.34 2.33 15.08
C PHE A 501 -24.74 1.72 15.11
N ASN A 502 -25.52 1.85 14.04
CA ASN A 502 -26.78 1.15 13.85
C ASN A 502 -26.54 0.01 12.84
N VAL A 503 -26.56 -1.22 13.34
CA VAL A 503 -26.20 -2.44 12.60
C VAL A 503 -27.48 -3.22 12.29
N THR A 504 -27.71 -3.50 11.03
CA THR A 504 -28.91 -4.21 10.54
C THR A 504 -28.53 -5.41 9.67
N ALA A 505 -29.09 -6.58 9.99
CA ALA A 505 -28.82 -7.82 9.27
C ALA A 505 -30.15 -8.51 8.88
N PRO A 506 -30.28 -9.13 7.69
CA PRO A 506 -31.51 -9.81 7.28
C PRO A 506 -31.93 -10.89 8.29
N GLY A 507 -33.19 -10.81 8.76
CA GLY A 507 -33.73 -11.74 9.77
C GLY A 507 -33.47 -11.36 11.23
N TYR A 508 -32.75 -10.28 11.50
CA TYR A 508 -32.45 -9.79 12.86
C TYR A 508 -32.99 -8.39 13.09
N LYS A 509 -33.30 -8.04 14.34
CA LYS A 509 -33.61 -6.68 14.74
C LYS A 509 -32.34 -5.82 14.69
N PRO A 510 -32.45 -4.52 14.36
CA PRO A 510 -31.34 -3.58 14.46
C PRO A 510 -30.68 -3.60 15.84
N HIS A 511 -29.35 -3.49 15.85
CA HIS A 511 -28.54 -3.27 17.06
C HIS A 511 -27.98 -1.85 17.03
N GLU A 512 -27.97 -1.16 18.17
CA GLU A 512 -27.40 0.18 18.29
C GLU A 512 -26.34 0.22 19.40
N GLU A 513 -25.17 0.75 19.07
CA GLU A 513 -24.04 0.85 20.01
C GLU A 513 -23.29 2.17 19.87
N GLU A 514 -22.92 2.79 21.00
CA GLU A 514 -22.10 3.99 21.01
C GLU A 514 -20.61 3.62 21.04
N VAL A 515 -19.90 3.99 19.97
CA VAL A 515 -18.46 3.80 19.83
C VAL A 515 -17.76 5.14 20.01
N TYR A 516 -16.84 5.22 20.98
CA TYR A 516 -15.97 6.37 21.17
C TYR A 516 -14.57 6.10 20.62
N ILE A 517 -14.16 6.92 19.66
CA ILE A 517 -12.79 6.96 19.16
C ILE A 517 -12.03 7.97 20.04
N PRO A 518 -11.00 7.53 20.79
CA PRO A 518 -10.29 8.39 21.73
C PRO A 518 -9.54 9.52 21.01
N ASP A 519 -9.17 10.56 21.74
CA ASP A 519 -8.15 11.48 21.28
C ASP A 519 -6.79 10.75 21.22
N GLN A 520 -6.12 10.83 20.08
CA GLN A 520 -4.92 10.06 19.78
C GLN A 520 -4.00 10.83 18.83
N LYS A 521 -2.69 10.57 18.92
CA LYS A 521 -1.65 11.28 18.15
C LYS A 521 -0.95 10.42 17.10
N SER A 522 -1.41 9.19 16.93
CA SER A 522 -0.86 8.17 16.04
C SER A 522 -1.98 7.30 15.50
N PHE A 523 -1.69 6.51 14.48
CA PHE A 523 -2.57 5.47 13.97
C PHE A 523 -2.92 4.44 15.04
N TYR A 524 -4.15 3.94 15.03
CA TYR A 524 -4.58 2.77 15.81
C TYR A 524 -5.37 1.82 14.91
N GLN A 525 -5.14 0.52 15.07
CA GLN A 525 -5.97 -0.54 14.50
C GLN A 525 -6.78 -1.20 15.60
N LEU A 526 -8.06 -1.40 15.36
CA LEU A 526 -9.00 -2.12 16.21
C LEU A 526 -9.58 -3.30 15.44
N TYR A 527 -9.78 -4.41 16.15
CA TYR A 527 -10.63 -5.49 15.67
C TYR A 527 -12.01 -5.41 16.32
N GLN A 528 -13.07 -5.60 15.54
CA GLN A 528 -14.45 -5.60 16.04
C GLN A 528 -15.22 -6.83 15.54
N GLN A 529 -15.76 -7.62 16.46
CA GLN A 529 -16.61 -8.76 16.13
C GLN A 529 -18.05 -8.48 16.57
N ILE A 530 -18.99 -8.47 15.62
CA ILE A 530 -20.43 -8.32 15.88
C ILE A 530 -21.07 -9.70 15.73
N LYS A 531 -21.78 -10.17 16.76
CA LYS A 531 -22.48 -11.46 16.78
C LYS A 531 -23.98 -11.27 16.91
N PHE A 532 -24.75 -11.85 16.00
CA PHE A 532 -26.20 -11.96 16.05
C PHE A 532 -26.63 -13.41 16.34
N VAL A 533 -26.95 -13.72 17.59
CA VAL A 533 -27.38 -15.05 18.01
C VAL A 533 -28.91 -15.05 18.18
N PRO A 534 -29.67 -15.88 17.45
CA PRO A 534 -31.11 -15.98 17.68
C PRO A 534 -31.39 -16.68 19.01
N VAL A 535 -32.36 -16.18 19.77
CA VAL A 535 -32.85 -16.85 20.99
C VAL A 535 -34.07 -17.67 20.61
N THR A 536 -33.94 -18.99 20.60
CA THR A 536 -35.02 -19.90 20.21
C THR A 536 -35.73 -20.52 21.40
N ALA A 537 -37.06 -20.63 21.34
CA ALA A 537 -37.87 -21.46 22.23
C ALA A 537 -38.85 -22.30 21.40
N ASN A 538 -38.99 -23.59 21.73
CA ASN A 538 -39.87 -24.54 21.02
C ASN A 538 -39.65 -24.58 19.49
N GLY A 539 -38.41 -24.40 19.03
CA GLY A 539 -38.07 -24.36 17.60
C GLY A 539 -38.46 -23.07 16.87
N GLN A 540 -38.97 -22.06 17.56
CA GLN A 540 -39.24 -20.73 17.03
C GLN A 540 -38.26 -19.70 17.59
N THR A 541 -37.82 -18.74 16.78
CA THR A 541 -37.02 -17.60 17.24
C THR A 541 -37.92 -16.64 18.03
N VAL A 542 -37.69 -16.53 19.34
CA VAL A 542 -38.45 -15.67 20.27
C VAL A 542 -37.68 -14.40 20.68
N GLY A 543 -36.39 -14.32 20.36
CA GLY A 543 -35.56 -13.14 20.63
C GLY A 543 -34.22 -13.19 19.89
N GLN A 544 -33.30 -12.34 20.31
CA GLN A 544 -31.90 -12.38 19.87
C GLN A 544 -30.98 -11.87 20.99
N GLU A 545 -29.78 -12.39 21.04
CA GLU A 545 -28.64 -11.82 21.75
C GLU A 545 -27.73 -11.16 20.70
N VAL A 546 -27.35 -9.90 20.93
CA VAL A 546 -26.36 -9.21 20.09
C VAL A 546 -25.20 -8.80 20.97
N GLY A 547 -23.98 -9.14 20.53
CA GLY A 547 -22.76 -8.79 21.23
C GLY A 547 -21.73 -8.21 20.27
N MET A 548 -21.26 -6.99 20.56
CA MET A 548 -20.07 -6.42 19.94
C MET A 548 -18.86 -6.67 20.85
N GLN A 549 -17.79 -7.21 20.28
CA GLN A 549 -16.54 -7.50 20.99
C GLN A 549 -15.42 -6.72 20.32
N ASN A 550 -14.94 -5.68 21.00
CA ASN A 550 -13.83 -4.84 20.54
C ASN A 550 -12.51 -5.35 21.11
N ALA A 551 -11.47 -5.32 20.30
CA ALA A 551 -10.16 -5.85 20.64
C ALA A 551 -9.07 -4.95 20.07
N PHE A 552 -8.27 -4.30 20.93
CA PHE A 552 -7.20 -3.40 20.50
C PHE A 552 -5.96 -4.27 20.28
N PHE A 553 -5.78 -4.75 19.05
CA PHE A 553 -4.61 -5.53 18.68
C PHE A 553 -4.11 -5.22 17.28
N ASP A 554 -2.79 -5.34 17.16
CA ASP A 554 -2.08 -5.47 15.90
C ASP A 554 -2.39 -6.87 15.34
N ILE A 555 -3.31 -6.94 14.38
CA ILE A 555 -3.79 -8.20 13.79
C ILE A 555 -2.65 -8.91 13.07
N ASP A 556 -1.87 -8.16 12.31
CA ASP A 556 -0.83 -8.68 11.44
C ASP A 556 0.31 -9.27 12.28
N LYS A 557 0.68 -8.64 13.39
CA LYS A 557 1.68 -9.20 14.33
C LYS A 557 1.18 -10.41 15.14
N ALA A 558 -0.13 -10.52 15.35
CA ALA A 558 -0.76 -11.70 15.96
C ALA A 558 -0.90 -12.88 14.97
N LEU A 559 -0.96 -12.61 13.66
CA LEU A 559 -0.92 -13.64 12.60
C LEU A 559 0.51 -14.13 12.35
N HIS A 560 1.51 -13.25 12.39
CA HIS A 560 2.90 -13.57 12.06
C HIS A 560 3.69 -14.29 13.17
N THR A 561 3.03 -14.71 14.25
CA THR A 561 3.65 -15.38 15.41
C THR A 561 3.33 -16.87 15.56
N ASP A 562 2.59 -17.49 14.63
CA ASP A 562 2.48 -18.95 14.53
C ASP A 562 2.17 -19.39 13.07
N THR A 563 3.21 -19.72 12.29
CA THR A 563 3.12 -20.06 10.85
C THR A 563 2.22 -21.26 10.54
N GLU A 564 1.99 -22.17 11.49
CA GLU A 564 1.07 -23.30 11.29
C GLU A 564 -0.40 -22.87 11.32
N MET A 565 -0.75 -21.82 12.08
CA MET A 565 -2.14 -21.41 12.28
C MET A 565 -2.71 -20.71 11.03
N ALA A 566 -1.91 -19.85 10.39
CA ALA A 566 -2.29 -19.19 9.12
C ALA A 566 -2.44 -20.20 7.96
N VAL A 567 -1.58 -21.23 7.91
CA VAL A 567 -1.65 -22.30 6.90
C VAL A 567 -2.86 -23.21 7.13
N LYS A 568 -3.17 -23.54 8.39
CA LYS A 568 -4.32 -24.41 8.73
C LYS A 568 -5.66 -23.72 8.48
N LEU A 569 -5.79 -22.44 8.84
CA LEU A 569 -7.02 -21.66 8.58
C LEU A 569 -7.30 -21.55 7.07
N LYS A 570 -6.27 -21.30 6.25
CA LYS A 570 -6.37 -21.30 4.78
C LYS A 570 -6.77 -22.68 4.21
N LYS A 571 -6.30 -23.78 4.81
CA LYS A 571 -6.70 -25.16 4.43
C LYS A 571 -8.16 -25.47 4.78
N GLU A 572 -8.64 -25.04 5.94
CA GLU A 572 -10.03 -25.28 6.39
C GLU A 572 -11.04 -24.43 5.60
N LEU A 573 -10.69 -23.20 5.23
CA LEU A 573 -11.47 -22.35 4.30
C LEU A 573 -11.51 -22.89 2.86
N ALA A 574 -10.46 -23.59 2.41
CA ALA A 574 -10.41 -24.23 1.09
C ALA A 574 -11.13 -25.59 1.02
N ALA A 575 -11.62 -26.13 2.14
CA ALA A 575 -12.14 -27.51 2.23
C ALA A 575 -13.65 -27.65 2.02
N GLN A 576 -14.37 -26.60 1.61
CA GLN A 576 -15.82 -26.69 1.32
C GLN A 576 -16.09 -26.84 -0.18
N PRO A 577 -17.00 -27.75 -0.60
CA PRO A 577 -17.23 -28.01 -2.01
C PRO A 577 -17.91 -26.83 -2.72
N PRO A 578 -17.61 -26.58 -4.00
CA PRO A 578 -18.31 -25.57 -4.78
C PRO A 578 -19.79 -25.92 -4.91
N VAL A 579 -20.67 -24.93 -4.74
CA VAL A 579 -22.12 -25.08 -4.96
C VAL A 579 -22.37 -25.26 -6.46
N ASN A 580 -22.49 -26.52 -6.90
CA ASN A 580 -22.97 -26.87 -8.23
C ASN A 580 -23.44 -28.34 -8.31
N SER A 581 -24.62 -28.66 -7.76
CA SER A 581 -25.48 -29.76 -8.23
C SER A 581 -26.80 -29.86 -7.43
N ILE A 582 -27.86 -29.24 -7.92
CA ILE A 582 -29.20 -29.82 -7.80
C ILE A 582 -29.72 -30.00 -9.23
N ILE A 583 -29.46 -31.18 -9.78
CA ILE A 583 -30.16 -31.92 -10.84
C ILE A 583 -29.22 -33.10 -11.15
N GLY A 584 -29.70 -34.33 -10.97
CA GLY A 584 -28.87 -35.52 -11.12
C GLY A 584 -28.71 -35.96 -12.57
N VAL A 585 -27.46 -36.11 -13.00
CA VAL A 585 -27.03 -36.96 -14.13
C VAL A 585 -25.68 -37.57 -13.74
N GLU A 586 -25.49 -38.88 -13.96
CA GLU A 586 -24.26 -39.59 -13.62
C GLU A 586 -23.10 -39.23 -14.58
N PRO A 587 -21.84 -39.14 -14.13
CA PRO A 587 -20.69 -38.83 -14.99
C PRO A 587 -20.03 -40.08 -15.60
N ASP A 588 -19.54 -39.97 -16.85
CA ASP A 588 -18.87 -41.09 -17.55
C ASP A 588 -17.37 -41.28 -17.20
N GLU A 589 -16.84 -42.43 -17.60
CA GLU A 589 -15.51 -42.96 -17.25
C GLU A 589 -14.31 -42.10 -17.72
N SER A 590 -14.49 -41.11 -18.59
CA SER A 590 -13.40 -40.29 -19.15
C SER A 590 -12.65 -39.45 -18.10
N THR A 591 -13.21 -39.26 -16.91
CA THR A 591 -12.60 -38.44 -15.83
C THR A 591 -11.49 -39.18 -15.05
N LEU A 592 -11.45 -40.53 -15.08
CA LEU A 592 -10.57 -41.32 -14.21
C LEU A 592 -9.07 -41.24 -14.57
N ASN A 593 -8.73 -40.92 -15.82
CA ASN A 593 -7.35 -41.03 -16.33
C ASN A 593 -6.43 -39.83 -16.04
N LYS A 594 -6.93 -38.71 -15.49
CA LYS A 594 -6.08 -37.54 -15.14
C LYS A 594 -5.43 -37.63 -13.76
N GLY A 595 -5.98 -38.43 -12.84
CA GLY A 595 -5.41 -38.60 -11.49
C GLY A 595 -4.13 -39.44 -11.44
N LYS A 596 -3.87 -40.27 -12.45
CA LYS A 596 -2.78 -41.26 -12.43
C LYS A 596 -1.41 -40.70 -12.82
N LEU A 597 -1.38 -39.63 -13.61
CA LEU A 597 -0.14 -39.00 -14.10
C LEU A 597 0.56 -38.11 -13.05
N TYR A 598 -0.16 -37.66 -12.01
CA TYR A 598 0.40 -36.76 -10.99
C TYR A 598 1.13 -37.51 -9.87
N SER A 599 0.67 -38.71 -9.51
CA SER A 599 1.33 -39.57 -8.51
C SER A 599 2.61 -40.24 -9.03
N GLU A 600 2.68 -40.57 -10.33
CA GLU A 600 3.90 -41.08 -10.97
C GLU A 600 5.02 -40.03 -11.07
N TYR A 601 4.68 -38.72 -11.07
CA TYR A 601 5.65 -37.63 -11.05
C TYR A 601 6.30 -37.47 -9.66
N LEU A 602 5.50 -37.46 -8.59
CA LEU A 602 5.98 -37.30 -7.21
C LEU A 602 6.90 -38.46 -6.77
N THR A 603 6.54 -39.70 -7.13
CA THR A 603 7.34 -40.91 -6.82
C THR A 603 8.73 -40.91 -7.46
N ARG A 604 8.97 -40.03 -8.45
CA ARG A 604 10.25 -39.95 -9.19
C ARG A 604 11.22 -38.91 -8.64
N VAL A 605 10.75 -38.01 -7.77
CA VAL A 605 11.57 -36.96 -7.13
C VAL A 605 12.21 -37.47 -5.84
N GLU A 606 11.46 -38.21 -5.01
CA GLU A 606 11.94 -38.74 -3.71
C GLU A 606 13.04 -39.81 -3.83
N LYS A 607 13.34 -40.29 -5.04
CA LYS A 607 14.31 -41.37 -5.28
C LYS A 607 15.71 -40.89 -5.69
N VAL A 608 15.94 -39.58 -5.74
CA VAL A 608 17.21 -38.97 -6.21
C VAL A 608 18.14 -38.56 -5.06
N GLU A 609 17.62 -38.32 -3.84
CA GLU A 609 18.42 -37.83 -2.70
C GLU A 609 19.08 -38.93 -1.84
N SER A 610 19.04 -40.20 -2.25
CA SER A 610 19.51 -41.33 -1.42
C SER A 610 20.43 -42.32 -2.12
N GLN A 611 21.36 -41.85 -2.97
CA GLN A 611 22.52 -42.64 -3.42
C GLN A 611 23.63 -41.81 -4.08
N GLN A 612 24.65 -41.41 -3.32
CA GLN A 612 26.00 -41.17 -3.86
C GLN A 612 27.08 -41.26 -2.78
N ALA A 613 27.60 -42.47 -2.57
CA ALA A 613 28.83 -42.74 -1.83
C ALA A 613 29.55 -43.94 -2.44
N THR A 614 30.88 -43.93 -2.38
CA THR A 614 31.83 -44.91 -2.93
C THR A 614 31.98 -44.93 -4.46
N ALA A 615 33.21 -45.25 -4.89
CA ALA A 615 33.70 -45.08 -6.26
C ALA A 615 34.17 -46.40 -6.85
N ASP A 616 34.18 -46.51 -8.18
CA ASP A 616 35.41 -46.84 -8.92
C ASP A 616 35.23 -46.65 -10.45
N SER A 617 36.32 -46.35 -11.14
CA SER A 617 36.42 -46.27 -12.63
C SER A 617 37.10 -47.54 -13.16
N PRO A 618 36.96 -47.94 -14.46
CA PRO A 618 37.77 -47.27 -15.51
C PRO A 618 37.31 -47.36 -17.00
N LYS A 619 37.79 -46.41 -17.83
CA LYS A 619 38.05 -46.48 -19.31
C LYS A 619 36.83 -46.70 -20.24
N SER A 620 36.76 -46.26 -21.49
CA SER A 620 37.51 -45.34 -22.39
C SER A 620 36.62 -45.24 -23.68
N GLN A 621 36.50 -44.16 -24.45
CA GLN A 621 37.54 -43.39 -25.16
C GLN A 621 37.06 -41.96 -25.49
N GLU A 622 37.99 -41.00 -25.38
CA GLU A 622 37.98 -39.66 -25.98
C GLU A 622 38.79 -39.69 -27.32
N PRO A 623 39.01 -38.61 -28.14
CA PRO A 623 38.98 -37.18 -27.75
C PRO A 623 38.53 -36.12 -28.80
N ASN A 624 38.67 -34.85 -28.36
CA ASN A 624 38.77 -33.57 -29.09
C ASN A 624 37.44 -32.88 -29.49
N THR A 625 36.87 -31.90 -28.78
CA THR A 625 37.32 -30.69 -28.02
C THR A 625 37.50 -29.41 -28.85
N VAL A 626 36.69 -28.40 -28.53
CA VAL A 626 37.17 -27.07 -28.10
C VAL A 626 36.37 -26.69 -26.86
N ASN A 627 37.05 -26.29 -25.79
CA ASN A 627 36.45 -25.80 -24.54
C ASN A 627 36.42 -24.27 -24.54
N GLU A 628 35.35 -23.67 -24.01
CA GLU A 628 35.48 -22.46 -23.19
C GLU A 628 34.73 -22.65 -21.86
N THR A 629 35.34 -22.19 -20.79
CA THR A 629 34.97 -22.52 -19.42
C THR A 629 34.02 -21.49 -18.82
N ASN A 630 32.83 -21.93 -18.39
CA ASN A 630 32.00 -21.17 -17.45
C ASN A 630 32.66 -21.14 -16.06
N LYS A 631 33.57 -20.20 -15.85
CA LYS A 631 33.87 -19.67 -14.52
C LYS A 631 32.87 -18.56 -14.21
N ILE A 632 32.04 -18.77 -13.18
CA ILE A 632 31.34 -17.66 -12.53
C ILE A 632 32.31 -17.08 -11.49
N ASP A 633 33.15 -16.14 -11.94
CA ASP A 633 34.00 -15.39 -11.02
C ASP A 633 33.12 -14.41 -10.22
N TYR A 634 32.81 -14.74 -8.96
CA TYR A 634 32.19 -13.82 -8.00
C TYR A 634 33.19 -12.72 -7.59
N PHE A 635 33.34 -11.70 -8.43
CA PHE A 635 34.03 -10.47 -8.07
C PHE A 635 33.19 -9.63 -7.11
N ILE A 636 33.32 -9.87 -5.80
CA ILE A 636 32.95 -8.88 -4.79
C ILE A 636 34.02 -7.78 -4.84
N SER A 637 33.63 -6.56 -5.21
CA SER A 637 34.56 -5.43 -5.19
C SER A 637 35.03 -5.13 -3.76
N SER A 638 36.25 -4.61 -3.62
CA SER A 638 36.81 -4.19 -2.32
C SER A 638 35.88 -3.23 -1.57
N ASP A 639 35.18 -2.37 -2.31
CA ASP A 639 34.26 -1.36 -1.77
C ASP A 639 32.97 -1.98 -1.21
N SER A 640 32.49 -3.09 -1.78
CA SER A 640 31.33 -3.81 -1.26
C SER A 640 31.65 -4.56 0.04
N LEU A 641 32.85 -5.12 0.17
CA LEU A 641 33.31 -5.76 1.40
C LEU A 641 33.59 -4.75 2.52
N ALA A 642 34.22 -3.62 2.21
CA ALA A 642 34.51 -2.55 3.16
C ALA A 642 33.26 -1.86 3.73
N LYS A 643 32.13 -1.89 3.00
CA LYS A 643 30.84 -1.35 3.47
C LYS A 643 30.09 -2.27 4.43
N ILE A 644 30.40 -3.57 4.46
CA ILE A 644 29.61 -4.57 5.21
C ILE A 644 30.27 -4.95 6.55
N ILE A 645 31.61 -4.87 6.69
CA ILE A 645 32.29 -5.18 7.95
C ILE A 645 33.44 -4.19 8.22
N LYS A 646 33.40 -3.47 9.37
CA LYS A 646 34.53 -2.64 9.84
C LYS A 646 35.65 -3.54 10.38
N VAL A 647 36.64 -3.85 9.55
CA VAL A 647 37.85 -4.61 9.94
C VAL A 647 39.12 -3.81 9.62
N GLU A 648 40.15 -3.94 10.44
CA GLU A 648 41.47 -3.29 10.28
C GLU A 648 42.13 -3.61 8.91
N PRO A 649 42.78 -2.64 8.22
CA PRO A 649 43.33 -2.83 6.86
C PRO A 649 44.36 -3.97 6.73
N THR A 650 45.13 -4.23 7.80
CA THR A 650 46.11 -5.32 7.86
C THR A 650 45.46 -6.71 7.84
N VAL A 651 44.22 -6.83 8.32
CA VAL A 651 43.46 -8.08 8.21
C VAL A 651 42.97 -8.25 6.77
N MET A 652 42.44 -7.20 6.13
CA MET A 652 42.00 -7.26 4.72
C MET A 652 43.11 -7.76 3.78
N ALA A 653 44.36 -7.33 3.98
CA ALA A 653 45.50 -7.82 3.20
C ALA A 653 45.75 -9.34 3.31
N SER A 654 45.26 -10.01 4.37
CA SER A 654 45.48 -11.44 4.62
C SER A 654 44.39 -12.37 4.05
N ILE A 655 43.23 -11.81 3.67
CA ILE A 655 42.04 -12.56 3.17
C ILE A 655 41.70 -12.27 1.70
N ILE A 656 42.32 -11.26 1.08
CA ILE A 656 42.26 -11.06 -0.37
C ILE A 656 42.79 -12.32 -1.08
N ASN A 657 41.99 -12.85 -2.00
CA ASN A 657 42.22 -14.07 -2.80
C ASN A 657 42.17 -15.43 -2.05
N ARG A 658 41.50 -15.52 -0.89
CA ARG A 658 41.22 -16.81 -0.21
C ARG A 658 39.81 -17.36 -0.51
N PRO A 659 39.59 -18.70 -0.46
CA PRO A 659 38.26 -19.29 -0.58
C PRO A 659 37.33 -18.86 0.58
N PRO A 660 36.00 -18.76 0.36
CA PRO A 660 35.05 -18.28 1.38
C PRO A 660 35.13 -19.03 2.73
N ASP A 661 35.39 -20.33 2.68
CA ASP A 661 35.39 -21.21 3.86
C ASP A 661 36.58 -20.90 4.79
N GLU A 662 37.74 -20.53 4.23
CA GLU A 662 38.89 -20.06 5.02
C GLU A 662 38.60 -18.69 5.65
N VAL A 663 37.99 -17.76 4.91
CA VAL A 663 37.64 -16.42 5.40
C VAL A 663 36.73 -16.51 6.63
N ILE A 664 35.75 -17.40 6.59
CA ILE A 664 34.82 -17.66 7.71
C ILE A 664 35.54 -18.25 8.93
N SER A 665 36.61 -19.04 8.75
CA SER A 665 37.41 -19.57 9.86
C SER A 665 38.26 -18.48 10.55
N ILE A 666 38.86 -17.58 9.77
CA ILE A 666 39.72 -16.49 10.27
C ILE A 666 38.90 -15.50 11.11
N LEU A 667 37.71 -15.14 10.63
CA LEU A 667 36.78 -14.24 11.32
C LEU A 667 36.16 -14.82 12.60
N LYS A 668 36.31 -16.13 12.87
CA LYS A 668 35.80 -16.81 14.08
C LYS A 668 36.86 -17.02 15.16
N SER A 669 38.08 -16.53 14.98
CA SER A 669 39.16 -16.73 15.96
C SER A 669 39.03 -15.81 17.20
N PRO A 670 39.34 -16.26 18.44
CA PRO A 670 39.03 -15.51 19.67
C PRO A 670 39.86 -14.23 19.94
N LEU A 671 40.70 -13.79 19.01
CA LEU A 671 41.76 -12.80 19.27
C LEU A 671 41.36 -11.33 19.06
N GLN A 672 40.14 -11.04 18.58
CA GLN A 672 39.71 -9.66 18.28
C GLN A 672 38.85 -8.98 19.37
N THR A 673 38.35 -9.71 20.38
CA THR A 673 37.52 -9.11 21.44
C THR A 673 38.31 -8.16 22.37
N ALA A 674 39.65 -8.24 22.38
CA ALA A 674 40.50 -7.43 23.25
C ALA A 674 40.81 -6.02 22.72
N ALA A 675 40.70 -5.77 21.41
CA ALA A 675 41.18 -4.52 20.79
C ALA A 675 40.22 -3.33 20.89
N ILE A 676 38.94 -3.58 21.23
CA ILE A 676 37.89 -2.55 21.27
C ILE A 676 37.79 -1.90 22.68
N ALA A 677 38.25 -2.58 23.72
CA ALA A 677 38.11 -2.13 25.11
C ALA A 677 39.07 -0.99 25.51
N SER A 678 40.16 -0.74 24.79
CA SER A 678 41.21 0.21 25.20
C SER A 678 41.09 1.61 24.59
N LYS A 679 40.09 1.89 23.74
CA LYS A 679 39.95 3.18 23.01
C LYS A 679 38.90 4.15 23.58
N PHE A 680 38.21 3.79 24.66
CA PHE A 680 37.18 4.64 25.30
C PHE A 680 37.69 5.51 26.47
N SER A 681 39.01 5.65 26.62
CA SER A 681 39.64 6.31 27.78
C SER A 681 40.57 7.50 27.42
N SER A 682 40.22 8.28 26.41
CA SER A 682 40.83 9.62 26.21
C SER A 682 40.05 10.48 25.21
N GLU A 683 39.17 11.35 25.70
CA GLU A 683 39.17 12.78 25.37
C GLU A 683 38.07 13.50 26.17
N LYS A 684 38.47 14.57 26.87
CA LYS A 684 37.60 15.38 27.73
C LYS A 684 38.02 16.84 27.60
N SER A 685 37.04 17.74 27.77
CA SER A 685 37.15 19.21 27.86
C SER A 685 37.43 20.01 26.56
N LYS A 686 36.43 20.81 26.16
CA LYS A 686 36.52 22.29 26.17
C LYS A 686 35.16 22.97 26.00
N GLU A 687 35.03 24.11 26.67
CA GLU A 687 33.89 25.04 26.78
C GLU A 687 34.22 26.34 26.00
N LEU A 688 33.36 27.30 25.66
CA LEU A 688 31.92 27.68 25.81
C LEU A 688 31.69 28.78 24.68
N PRO A 689 30.61 29.60 24.57
CA PRO A 689 29.24 29.60 25.14
C PRO A 689 28.05 29.81 24.16
N LEU A 690 26.86 29.58 24.71
CA LEU A 690 25.49 30.05 24.38
C LEU A 690 25.27 31.30 23.48
N GLU A 691 24.24 31.23 22.62
CA GLU A 691 23.02 32.07 22.75
C GLU A 691 21.83 31.45 21.97
N VAL A 692 20.68 31.24 22.63
CA VAL A 692 19.42 30.80 21.99
C VAL A 692 18.24 31.60 22.56
N LYS A 693 17.41 32.16 21.69
CA LYS A 693 16.14 32.81 22.05
C LYS A 693 14.98 31.85 21.86
N GLU A 694 14.56 31.16 22.92
CA GLU A 694 13.34 30.36 22.91
C GLU A 694 12.08 31.19 23.20
N LYS A 695 10.97 30.78 22.58
CA LYS A 695 9.63 31.32 22.83
C LYS A 695 8.65 30.15 22.91
N VAL A 696 8.32 29.73 24.14
CA VAL A 696 7.43 28.59 24.42
C VAL A 696 6.12 29.09 25.05
N VAL A 697 5.00 28.49 24.63
CA VAL A 697 3.66 28.69 25.21
C VAL A 697 3.10 27.33 25.59
N ALA A 698 2.52 27.21 26.79
CA ALA A 698 1.89 25.98 27.28
C ALA A 698 0.37 26.19 27.47
N LEU A 699 -0.41 25.10 27.55
CA LEU A 699 -1.86 25.09 27.88
C LEU A 699 -2.25 23.89 28.79
N PRO A 700 -3.46 23.87 29.41
CA PRO A 700 -3.72 23.17 30.69
C PRO A 700 -4.39 21.80 30.66
N THR A 701 -4.22 21.14 31.81
CA THR A 701 -5.14 20.14 32.35
C THR A 701 -6.40 20.76 32.93
N ASP A 702 -7.57 20.28 32.53
CA ASP A 702 -8.74 20.23 33.42
C ASP A 702 -9.52 18.93 33.19
N SER A 703 -10.08 18.36 34.26
CA SER A 703 -10.69 17.02 34.25
C SER A 703 -12.18 17.08 34.63
N VAL A 704 -13.07 16.62 33.75
CA VAL A 704 -14.51 16.52 34.04
C VAL A 704 -15.01 15.08 33.80
N VAL A 705 -15.85 14.60 34.71
CA VAL A 705 -16.44 13.25 34.77
C VAL A 705 -17.96 13.34 34.61
N ILE A 706 -18.61 12.36 33.98
CA ILE A 706 -20.00 11.85 34.17
C ILE A 706 -20.15 10.65 33.19
N VAL A 707 -20.30 9.38 33.60
CA VAL A 707 -21.45 8.71 34.25
C VAL A 707 -22.71 8.69 33.38
N SER A 708 -22.96 7.58 32.69
CA SER A 708 -24.18 7.34 31.92
C SER A 708 -25.42 7.32 32.81
N LYS A 709 -26.40 8.18 32.52
CA LYS A 709 -27.78 8.03 33.00
C LYS A 709 -28.71 7.80 31.81
N SER A 710 -29.44 6.69 31.82
CA SER A 710 -30.71 6.64 31.12
C SER A 710 -31.70 7.54 31.87
N GLN A 711 -32.23 8.56 31.20
CA GLN A 711 -33.40 9.30 31.66
C GLN A 711 -34.36 9.52 30.50
N THR A 712 -35.60 9.08 30.73
CA THR A 712 -36.77 9.50 29.96
C THR A 712 -37.03 11.00 30.19
N LYS A 713 -37.60 11.65 29.16
CA LYS A 713 -37.56 13.10 28.96
C LYS A 713 -38.70 13.85 29.67
N THR A 714 -38.37 14.88 30.45
CA THR A 714 -39.28 16.00 30.78
C THR A 714 -38.52 17.32 30.88
N THR A 715 -39.19 18.42 30.53
CA THR A 715 -38.60 19.74 30.20
C THR A 715 -38.54 20.75 31.36
N ALA A 716 -37.47 21.55 31.44
CA ALA A 716 -37.48 22.94 31.96
C ALA A 716 -36.22 23.73 31.54
N THR A 717 -36.27 25.07 31.63
CA THR A 717 -35.30 26.07 31.12
C THR A 717 -34.30 26.59 32.18
N GLY A 718 -33.13 27.12 31.77
CA GLY A 718 -32.17 27.84 32.64
C GLY A 718 -30.88 28.28 31.92
N THR A 719 -30.21 29.35 32.40
CA THR A 719 -29.23 30.17 31.64
C THR A 719 -27.85 30.35 32.32
N THR A 720 -26.80 30.69 31.53
CA THR A 720 -25.51 31.36 31.93
C THR A 720 -24.55 30.62 32.91
N THR A 721 -23.19 30.78 32.97
CA THR A 721 -22.15 31.53 32.21
C THR A 721 -20.72 31.02 32.53
N SER A 722 -19.78 31.12 31.56
CA SER A 722 -18.34 31.51 31.66
C SER A 722 -17.42 31.05 32.83
N GLY A 723 -16.26 30.46 32.50
CA GLY A 723 -15.05 30.41 33.36
C GLY A 723 -13.84 29.71 32.71
N SER A 724 -12.63 30.29 32.80
CA SER A 724 -11.37 29.83 32.16
C SER A 724 -10.28 29.56 33.22
N HIS A 725 -9.29 28.67 32.99
CA HIS A 725 -7.84 29.01 33.07
C HIS A 725 -6.84 27.90 32.69
N THR A 726 -5.53 28.21 32.86
CA THR A 726 -4.36 27.90 32.00
C THR A 726 -3.25 27.01 32.64
N ALA A 727 -2.12 26.87 31.91
CA ALA A 727 -1.27 25.70 31.61
C ALA A 727 -0.48 24.86 32.65
N GLY A 728 -0.09 23.66 32.20
CA GLY A 728 1.09 22.92 32.68
C GLY A 728 1.47 21.70 31.79
N THR A 729 2.74 21.57 31.39
CA THR A 729 3.25 20.42 30.60
C THR A 729 4.67 20.05 31.03
N THR A 730 5.03 18.77 30.99
CA THR A 730 6.42 18.29 31.11
C THR A 730 6.63 17.12 30.15
N THR A 731 7.80 17.08 29.51
CA THR A 731 8.15 16.13 28.44
C THR A 731 8.77 14.84 28.98
N VAL A 732 8.65 13.74 28.21
CA VAL A 732 9.43 12.50 28.38
C VAL A 732 9.93 12.04 27.01
N SER A 733 11.18 11.57 26.96
CA SER A 733 11.89 11.13 25.76
C SER A 733 11.40 9.76 25.25
N ALA A 734 11.58 9.52 23.94
CA ALA A 734 11.16 8.29 23.27
C ALA A 734 12.13 7.11 23.51
N VAL A 735 11.56 5.90 23.63
CA VAL A 735 12.24 4.62 23.38
C VAL A 735 11.26 3.73 22.59
N SER A 736 11.79 3.02 21.60
CA SER A 736 11.07 2.04 20.76
C SER A 736 10.75 0.75 21.51
N GLU A 737 9.58 0.13 21.30
CA GLU A 737 9.50 -1.33 21.25
C GLU A 737 8.21 -1.91 20.64
N ALA A 738 8.26 -3.22 20.41
CA ALA A 738 7.39 -4.00 19.52
C ALA A 738 6.04 -4.37 20.15
N ALA A 739 4.97 -4.39 19.35
CA ALA A 739 3.60 -4.61 19.85
C ALA A 739 3.25 -6.04 20.33
N SER A 740 2.27 -6.10 21.23
CA SER A 740 1.40 -7.23 21.57
C SER A 740 -0.03 -6.66 21.82
N SER A 741 -0.98 -7.40 22.40
CA SER A 741 -2.43 -7.10 22.33
C SER A 741 -3.17 -6.82 23.64
N THR A 742 -4.07 -5.82 23.64
CA THR A 742 -4.94 -5.46 24.78
C THR A 742 -6.41 -5.37 24.34
N VAL A 743 -7.22 -6.39 24.62
CA VAL A 743 -8.65 -6.43 24.23
C VAL A 743 -9.51 -5.66 25.22
N ILE A 744 -10.62 -5.02 24.81
CA ILE A 744 -11.58 -4.38 25.73
C ILE A 744 -13.03 -4.69 25.34
N SER A 745 -13.68 -5.53 26.13
CA SER A 745 -15.07 -5.96 25.99
C SER A 745 -15.94 -5.42 27.13
N THR A 746 -17.05 -4.77 26.81
CA THR A 746 -18.05 -4.32 27.79
C THR A 746 -19.22 -5.28 27.84
N THR A 747 -19.69 -5.66 29.03
CA THR A 747 -20.89 -6.48 29.20
C THR A 747 -21.76 -5.93 30.32
N SER A 748 -23.00 -5.60 30.01
CA SER A 748 -24.04 -5.26 31.00
C SER A 748 -24.81 -6.51 31.38
N THR A 749 -24.94 -6.78 32.68
CA THR A 749 -25.74 -7.91 33.18
C THR A 749 -26.71 -7.40 34.24
N THR A 750 -28.01 -7.59 34.01
CA THR A 750 -29.07 -7.22 34.95
C THR A 750 -29.43 -8.42 35.83
N ALA A 751 -28.91 -8.44 37.06
CA ALA A 751 -29.37 -9.33 38.11
C ALA A 751 -29.68 -8.52 39.38
N SER A 752 -30.90 -8.65 39.90
CA SER A 752 -31.37 -8.08 41.18
C SER A 752 -31.06 -6.59 41.42
N GLY A 753 -31.81 -5.71 40.75
CA GLY A 753 -32.05 -4.32 41.18
C GLY A 753 -30.87 -3.33 41.13
N THR A 754 -29.65 -3.76 40.80
CA THR A 754 -28.46 -2.90 40.74
C THR A 754 -27.84 -2.96 39.35
N ILE A 755 -27.78 -1.83 38.64
CA ILE A 755 -27.05 -1.75 37.37
C ILE A 755 -25.55 -1.67 37.69
N SER A 756 -24.84 -2.78 37.48
CA SER A 756 -23.37 -2.82 37.52
C SER A 756 -22.84 -2.85 36.09
N THR A 757 -22.26 -1.76 35.62
CA THR A 757 -21.56 -1.72 34.33
C THR A 757 -20.17 -2.31 34.48
N VAL A 758 -19.97 -3.51 33.94
CA VAL A 758 -18.68 -4.21 33.97
C VAL A 758 -17.94 -3.95 32.65
N THR A 759 -16.80 -3.27 32.72
CA THR A 759 -15.92 -3.01 31.57
C THR A 759 -14.70 -3.91 31.66
N THR A 760 -14.60 -4.94 30.82
CA THR A 760 -13.54 -5.94 30.90
C THR A 760 -12.44 -5.66 29.88
N ILE A 761 -11.27 -5.21 30.32
CA ILE A 761 -10.05 -5.18 29.52
C ILE A 761 -9.43 -6.58 29.57
N SER A 762 -9.51 -7.38 28.50
CA SER A 762 -8.80 -8.66 28.43
C SER A 762 -7.39 -8.47 27.86
N ILE A 763 -6.34 -8.45 28.70
CA ILE A 763 -4.96 -8.40 28.18
C ILE A 763 -4.51 -9.81 27.82
N ASN A 764 -4.73 -10.16 26.56
CA ASN A 764 -4.21 -11.39 25.97
C ASN A 764 -2.68 -11.28 25.83
N ASN A 765 -1.98 -12.42 25.77
CA ASN A 765 -0.52 -12.48 25.66
C ASN A 765 0.29 -11.78 26.77
N ILE A 766 -0.09 -11.97 28.04
CA ILE A 766 0.94 -12.03 29.09
C ILE A 766 1.45 -13.48 29.13
N LEU A 767 2.38 -13.77 28.21
CA LEU A 767 3.01 -15.09 28.07
C LEU A 767 4.07 -15.29 29.17
N PHE A 768 3.57 -15.57 30.37
CA PHE A 768 4.33 -16.31 31.36
C PHE A 768 4.68 -17.69 30.79
N ASP A 769 5.91 -18.15 30.99
CA ASP A 769 6.31 -19.51 30.60
C ASP A 769 5.48 -20.58 31.31
N TYR A 770 5.60 -21.82 30.84
CA TYR A 770 5.07 -22.99 31.55
C TYR A 770 5.67 -23.04 32.97
N ASP A 771 4.82 -23.15 33.99
CA ASP A 771 5.18 -23.07 35.42
C ASP A 771 5.87 -21.75 35.86
N ASN A 772 5.59 -20.63 35.18
CA ASN A 772 6.14 -19.31 35.53
C ASN A 772 5.04 -18.27 35.85
N SER A 773 5.41 -17.28 36.67
CA SER A 773 4.60 -16.11 37.07
C SER A 773 5.35 -14.78 36.96
N SER A 774 6.58 -14.76 36.43
CA SER A 774 7.37 -13.53 36.20
C SER A 774 6.96 -12.83 34.90
N LEU A 775 6.79 -11.50 34.93
CA LEU A 775 6.54 -10.69 33.73
C LEU A 775 7.84 -10.54 32.93
N LYS A 776 7.79 -10.80 31.62
CA LYS A 776 8.90 -10.51 30.71
C LYS A 776 8.92 -9.02 30.33
N SER A 777 10.11 -8.45 30.16
CA SER A 777 10.31 -7.03 29.81
C SER A 777 9.69 -6.67 28.45
N GLU A 778 9.69 -7.62 27.52
CA GLU A 778 9.16 -7.50 26.15
C GLU A 778 7.64 -7.26 26.03
N PHE A 779 6.88 -7.29 27.13
CA PHE A 779 5.43 -7.04 27.16
C PHE A 779 5.00 -5.83 28.00
N THR A 780 5.97 -4.99 28.40
CA THR A 780 5.71 -3.81 29.23
C THR A 780 5.00 -2.69 28.46
N SER A 781 5.19 -2.61 27.14
CA SER A 781 4.50 -1.70 26.21
C SER A 781 2.97 -1.86 26.20
N GLU A 782 2.47 -3.08 26.33
CA GLU A 782 1.03 -3.38 26.28
C GLU A 782 0.34 -3.12 27.60
N LEU A 783 1.04 -3.46 28.68
CA LEU A 783 0.64 -3.02 30.01
C LEU A 783 0.73 -1.50 30.14
N ASP A 784 1.61 -0.81 29.41
CA ASP A 784 1.66 0.65 29.34
C ASP A 784 0.47 1.24 28.58
N LYS A 785 0.08 0.69 27.41
CA LYS A 785 -1.19 1.03 26.73
C LYS A 785 -2.39 0.84 27.66
N ALA A 786 -2.44 -0.28 28.38
CA ALA A 786 -3.50 -0.55 29.35
C ALA A 786 -3.44 0.38 30.58
N VAL A 787 -2.25 0.77 31.03
CA VAL A 787 -2.05 1.75 32.10
C VAL A 787 -2.54 3.13 31.68
N ASP A 788 -2.27 3.56 30.45
CA ASP A 788 -2.72 4.87 29.96
C ASP A 788 -4.24 4.91 29.80
N PHE A 789 -4.87 3.80 29.39
CA PHE A 789 -6.31 3.61 29.50
C PHE A 789 -6.81 3.61 30.96
N LEU A 790 -6.14 2.89 31.89
CA LEU A 790 -6.50 2.85 33.31
C LEU A 790 -6.28 4.19 34.06
N LYS A 791 -5.48 5.09 33.48
CA LYS A 791 -5.30 6.48 33.90
C LYS A 791 -6.35 7.41 33.28
N SER A 792 -6.82 7.15 32.06
CA SER A 792 -7.87 7.95 31.41
C SER A 792 -9.28 7.65 31.94
N VAL A 793 -9.53 6.43 32.44
CA VAL A 793 -10.79 6.08 33.13
C VAL A 793 -10.85 6.54 34.60
N ASN A 794 -12.07 6.57 35.16
CA ASN A 794 -12.38 7.06 36.51
C ASN A 794 -11.44 6.50 37.61
N LYS A 795 -10.70 7.40 38.27
CA LYS A 795 -9.74 7.10 39.37
C LYS A 795 -10.34 6.37 40.59
N LYS A 796 -11.67 6.35 40.75
CA LYS A 796 -12.35 5.60 41.82
C LYS A 796 -12.72 4.17 41.45
N ALA A 797 -12.76 3.82 40.17
CA ALA A 797 -13.21 2.51 39.71
C ALA A 797 -12.32 1.39 40.26
N LYS A 798 -12.95 0.30 40.71
CA LYS A 798 -12.26 -0.90 41.17
C LYS A 798 -11.77 -1.71 39.97
N ILE A 799 -10.69 -2.44 40.17
CA ILE A 799 -10.00 -3.19 39.14
C ILE A 799 -9.84 -4.61 39.67
N GLU A 800 -10.48 -5.59 39.05
CA GLU A 800 -10.23 -7.00 39.29
C GLU A 800 -9.23 -7.51 38.23
N VAL A 801 -8.07 -7.97 38.68
CA VAL A 801 -7.07 -8.61 37.83
C VAL A 801 -7.19 -10.12 38.00
N SER A 802 -7.51 -10.81 36.92
CA SER A 802 -7.94 -12.21 36.92
C SER A 802 -6.99 -13.06 36.11
N GLY A 803 -6.42 -14.10 36.72
CA GLY A 803 -5.54 -15.05 36.05
C GLY A 803 -6.25 -16.35 35.69
N TYR A 804 -5.81 -16.96 34.58
CA TYR A 804 -6.32 -18.21 34.06
C TYR A 804 -5.18 -19.14 33.63
N THR A 805 -5.45 -20.44 33.59
CA THR A 805 -4.54 -21.48 33.11
C THR A 805 -5.24 -22.44 32.17
N ASP A 806 -4.46 -23.30 31.51
CA ASP A 806 -5.00 -24.39 30.70
C ASP A 806 -5.29 -25.66 31.53
N SER A 807 -5.80 -26.71 30.90
CA SER A 807 -6.26 -27.91 31.60
C SER A 807 -5.16 -28.76 32.26
N LYS A 808 -3.88 -28.56 31.94
CA LYS A 808 -2.79 -29.45 32.41
C LYS A 808 -2.45 -29.20 33.87
N GLY A 809 -2.22 -30.28 34.63
CA GLY A 809 -1.93 -30.23 36.07
C GLY A 809 -3.19 -30.24 36.96
N SER A 810 -2.96 -30.38 38.28
CA SER A 810 -4.03 -30.43 39.27
C SER A 810 -4.75 -29.08 39.40
N ASP A 811 -5.98 -29.12 39.91
CA ASP A 811 -6.83 -27.94 40.08
C ASP A 811 -6.20 -26.95 41.07
N GLU A 812 -5.60 -27.45 42.14
CA GLU A 812 -4.93 -26.68 43.20
C GLU A 812 -3.62 -26.01 42.72
N TYR A 813 -2.84 -26.71 41.89
CA TYR A 813 -1.68 -26.12 41.20
C TYR A 813 -2.11 -25.00 40.24
N ASN A 814 -3.13 -25.25 39.42
CA ASN A 814 -3.66 -24.26 38.47
C ASN A 814 -4.26 -23.03 39.16
N LEU A 815 -4.96 -23.22 40.27
CA LEU A 815 -5.50 -22.13 41.09
C LEU A 815 -4.38 -21.27 41.69
N THR A 816 -3.29 -21.90 42.14
CA THR A 816 -2.11 -21.21 42.67
C THR A 816 -1.38 -20.41 41.58
N LEU A 817 -1.08 -21.04 40.44
CA LEU A 817 -0.37 -20.43 39.32
C LEU A 817 -1.15 -19.24 38.72
N SER A 818 -2.45 -19.39 38.49
CA SER A 818 -3.31 -18.29 38.02
C SER A 818 -3.34 -17.10 38.98
N LYS A 819 -3.38 -17.36 40.29
CA LYS A 819 -3.36 -16.31 41.32
C LYS A 819 -2.02 -15.58 41.37
N GLN A 820 -0.90 -16.28 41.19
CA GLN A 820 0.43 -15.67 41.09
C GLN A 820 0.53 -14.75 39.86
N ARG A 821 0.08 -15.21 38.69
CA ARG A 821 0.05 -14.41 37.45
C ARG A 821 -0.74 -13.10 37.61
N ALA A 822 -1.92 -13.17 38.22
CA ALA A 822 -2.73 -11.99 38.55
C ALA A 822 -2.03 -11.02 39.52
N ASN A 823 -1.26 -11.54 40.49
CA ASN A 823 -0.47 -10.71 41.41
C ASN A 823 0.66 -9.96 40.69
N SER A 824 1.34 -10.60 39.73
CA SER A 824 2.43 -9.97 38.97
C SER A 824 1.94 -8.82 38.10
N VAL A 825 0.81 -9.00 37.39
CA VAL A 825 0.13 -7.92 36.67
C VAL A 825 -0.28 -6.79 37.62
N SER A 826 -0.89 -7.12 38.76
CA SER A 826 -1.23 -6.11 39.76
C SER A 826 -0.01 -5.33 40.28
N ALA A 827 1.15 -5.98 40.47
CA ALA A 827 2.37 -5.30 40.89
C ALA A 827 2.88 -4.33 39.83
N TYR A 828 2.81 -4.71 38.54
CA TYR A 828 3.17 -3.83 37.43
C TYR A 828 2.29 -2.58 37.35
N LEU A 829 0.96 -2.75 37.39
CA LEU A 829 0.02 -1.62 37.38
C LEU A 829 0.29 -0.64 38.54
N VAL A 830 0.61 -1.17 39.73
CA VAL A 830 1.01 -0.35 40.89
C VAL A 830 2.30 0.41 40.62
N SER A 831 3.32 -0.24 40.03
CA SER A 831 4.59 0.42 39.68
C SER A 831 4.42 1.58 38.67
N LYS A 832 3.42 1.48 37.78
CA LYS A 832 3.10 2.52 36.78
C LYS A 832 2.04 3.53 37.25
N GLY A 833 1.68 3.52 38.53
CA GLY A 833 0.90 4.57 39.20
C GLY A 833 -0.59 4.25 39.48
N ILE A 834 -1.06 3.03 39.24
CA ILE A 834 -2.43 2.63 39.59
C ILE A 834 -2.48 2.24 41.08
N SER A 835 -3.27 2.95 41.89
CA SER A 835 -3.34 2.69 43.34
C SER A 835 -3.72 1.24 43.66
N LYS A 836 -2.90 0.57 44.50
CA LYS A 836 -3.14 -0.79 44.99
C LYS A 836 -4.51 -0.96 45.66
N SER A 837 -5.07 0.09 46.28
CA SER A 837 -6.41 0.05 46.89
C SER A 837 -7.58 -0.01 45.88
N ARG A 838 -7.30 0.20 44.59
CA ARG A 838 -8.24 -0.07 43.49
C ARG A 838 -8.22 -1.53 43.05
N ILE A 839 -7.09 -2.24 43.23
CA ILE A 839 -6.84 -3.54 42.60
C ILE A 839 -7.15 -4.70 43.55
N LYS A 840 -7.94 -5.66 43.06
CA LYS A 840 -8.21 -6.98 43.64
C LYS A 840 -7.68 -8.03 42.67
N THR A 841 -6.95 -9.03 43.14
CA THR A 841 -6.48 -10.13 42.27
C THR A 841 -7.31 -11.40 42.48
N ILE A 842 -7.60 -12.16 41.42
CA ILE A 842 -8.23 -13.48 41.47
C ILE A 842 -7.45 -14.45 40.59
N GLY A 843 -7.31 -15.71 41.02
CA GLY A 843 -6.94 -16.82 40.14
C GLY A 843 -8.17 -17.69 39.94
N TYR A 844 -8.53 -18.00 38.70
CA TYR A 844 -9.63 -18.93 38.37
C TYR A 844 -9.13 -20.33 37.97
N GLY A 845 -7.81 -20.52 37.88
CA GLY A 845 -7.19 -21.72 37.34
C GLY A 845 -7.74 -22.07 35.95
N LYS A 846 -8.05 -23.35 35.74
CA LYS A 846 -8.60 -23.89 34.49
C LYS A 846 -10.14 -23.88 34.41
N SER A 847 -10.83 -23.30 35.40
CA SER A 847 -12.30 -23.41 35.54
C SER A 847 -13.11 -22.57 34.54
N LYS A 848 -12.46 -21.64 33.83
CA LYS A 848 -13.08 -20.73 32.84
C LYS A 848 -12.28 -20.72 31.51
N PRO A 849 -12.30 -21.82 30.75
CA PRO A 849 -11.67 -21.88 29.44
C PRO A 849 -12.46 -21.01 28.44
N VAL A 850 -11.73 -20.31 27.57
CA VAL A 850 -12.26 -19.54 26.42
C VAL A 850 -12.03 -20.26 25.08
N ALA A 851 -11.30 -21.36 25.11
CA ALA A 851 -11.14 -22.29 23.99
C ALA A 851 -11.04 -23.74 24.51
N ALA A 852 -11.36 -24.71 23.66
CA ALA A 852 -11.24 -26.13 24.02
C ALA A 852 -9.77 -26.49 24.27
N ASN A 853 -9.48 -27.23 25.36
CA ASN A 853 -8.11 -27.65 25.68
C ASN A 853 -7.64 -28.87 24.86
N GLU A 854 -8.58 -29.53 24.20
CA GLU A 854 -8.48 -30.71 23.33
C GLU A 854 -9.30 -30.46 22.06
N ASN A 855 -9.04 -31.21 20.99
CA ASN A 855 -9.76 -31.17 19.72
C ASN A 855 -10.99 -32.09 19.76
N GLN A 856 -11.84 -32.05 18.73
CA GLN A 856 -13.07 -32.87 18.68
C GLN A 856 -12.81 -34.39 18.65
N ASP A 857 -11.61 -34.81 18.24
CA ASP A 857 -11.14 -36.20 18.25
C ASP A 857 -10.49 -36.62 19.59
N GLY A 858 -10.48 -35.74 20.59
CA GLY A 858 -9.82 -35.96 21.88
C GLY A 858 -8.30 -35.77 21.86
N SER A 859 -7.71 -35.36 20.73
CA SER A 859 -6.29 -35.02 20.67
C SER A 859 -5.98 -33.69 21.37
N ASP A 860 -4.73 -33.53 21.79
CA ASP A 860 -4.25 -32.34 22.50
C ASP A 860 -4.41 -31.06 21.64
N ASN A 861 -4.91 -29.95 22.22
CA ASN A 861 -5.08 -28.66 21.50
C ASN A 861 -4.17 -27.56 22.09
N PRO A 862 -2.89 -27.46 21.66
CA PRO A 862 -1.94 -26.47 22.15
C PRO A 862 -2.41 -25.01 22.03
N HIS A 863 -3.08 -24.65 20.93
CA HIS A 863 -3.55 -23.28 20.70
C HIS A 863 -4.75 -22.91 21.60
N GLY A 864 -5.68 -23.84 21.80
CA GLY A 864 -6.78 -23.66 22.74
C GLY A 864 -6.28 -23.51 24.19
N ARG A 865 -5.27 -24.31 24.57
CA ARG A 865 -4.56 -24.12 25.84
C ARG A 865 -3.84 -22.78 25.93
N ALA A 866 -3.20 -22.32 24.86
CA ALA A 866 -2.56 -21.00 24.82
C ALA A 866 -3.56 -19.87 25.11
N LYS A 867 -4.75 -19.90 24.50
CA LYS A 867 -5.84 -18.95 24.78
C LYS A 867 -6.36 -19.04 26.23
N ASN A 868 -6.28 -20.20 26.87
CA ASN A 868 -6.67 -20.37 28.27
C ASN A 868 -5.61 -19.84 29.25
N ARG A 869 -4.32 -19.83 28.88
CA ARG A 869 -3.22 -19.22 29.66
C ARG A 869 -3.19 -17.69 29.50
N ARG A 870 -4.17 -16.99 30.08
CA ARG A 870 -4.35 -15.52 29.95
C ARG A 870 -4.53 -14.80 31.27
N THR A 871 -4.56 -13.46 31.20
CA THR A 871 -4.95 -12.57 32.29
C THR A 871 -5.96 -11.53 31.82
N GLU A 872 -6.93 -11.18 32.65
CA GLU A 872 -7.93 -10.15 32.37
C GLU A 872 -7.85 -9.05 33.43
N ILE A 873 -8.21 -7.82 33.06
CA ILE A 873 -8.33 -6.64 33.92
C ILE A 873 -9.76 -6.12 33.79
N VAL A 874 -10.62 -6.53 34.72
CA VAL A 874 -12.01 -6.09 34.79
C VAL A 874 -12.09 -4.79 35.57
N ILE A 875 -12.54 -3.70 34.93
CA ILE A 875 -12.96 -2.49 35.63
C ILE A 875 -14.40 -2.68 36.11
N VAL A 876 -14.56 -2.68 37.43
CA VAL A 876 -15.84 -2.69 38.13
C VAL A 876 -16.12 -1.26 38.60
N GLN A 877 -17.17 -0.65 38.05
CA GLN A 877 -17.59 0.71 38.39
C GLN A 877 -18.66 0.72 39.47
#